data_AF-A0A956JQN2-F1
#
_entry.id   AF-A0A956JQN2-F1
#
_cell.length_a   1.000
_cell.length_b   1.000
_cell.length_c   1.000
_cell.angle_alpha   90.00
_cell.angle_beta   90.00
_cell.angle_gamma   90.00
#
_symmetry.space_group_name_H-M   'P 1'
#
loop_
_entity.id
_entity.type
_entity.pdbx_description
1 polymer ?
#
loop_
_entity_poly.entity_id
_entity_poly.type
_entity_poly.pdbx_seq_one_letter_code
_entity_poly.pdbx_strand_id
1 'polypeptide(L)'
;VAGSFVSQHSEMHYADSGEMALSLVAGDMLGAGIGLLANTSRPNILRLMQGVGLATWIGGGLRAPHTRYSTRDAFFVTQMTLGGAVQGTFLPDVWRDDVDGPPRSTRLGGAMLGAGLGLVAGSIIAQHSELRFADTVEGAVGLLAGDLFGGGLGMLADLSRRNTLRIAQSVGAAAWLAAALRAPHTRYSPRDALHISQLVGVGALHGAMLPDLWRGDHDAPSSLQRVGGVLAGASLALAAGSLLAQRTDTPEADVGESTAVLAGGHAFAAGLSLVAGFGRANTLRTMLGAGLGSYVAGSLLAPYTRYRPRDAALMALTSGYGALLGGFAPVWRHGRIGASSSGQVGGGMLAGASVGLAAGAFAAQIVDTNPRALAEVGFIGAGSGLFGAGLGMMIPYPDDRLPIGLMQGLGIAGTLLSAPIIKHTQYRGTDRLLTTLAVGFGAWQGTGAALMLNASRRQVAGAVMATAGLGGLAGAAISQGVSLTQGELWTLFSGSVWGGTVAAFATNVARLGRKLSTATQVGVTMIASDVGLGLSALALSPALRMPAERLGWINLFGLGGTAVGVAIGAPIRSDTGTQIGVVAGSLVGLVSGVIATGYMRFSDHVALGVDGDMALARSSHGPRTTRRASGGRARTAAPPSASSGRLPSFIADWAPTVSMQPGIDPHTGGATGGDGALIFGVRGRLH
;
A
#
# COMPACT_ATOMS: atom_id res chain seq x y z
N VAL A 1 -52.54 -38.49 19.21
CA VAL A 1 -53.69 -38.14 20.08
C VAL A 1 -53.89 -36.63 20.18
N ALA A 2 -52.93 -35.85 20.67
CA ALA A 2 -53.07 -34.39 20.72
C ALA A 2 -53.18 -33.75 19.32
N GLY A 3 -52.29 -34.12 18.38
CA GLY A 3 -52.35 -33.63 16.99
C GLY A 3 -53.65 -33.96 16.25
N SER A 4 -54.20 -35.15 16.49
CA SER A 4 -55.50 -35.58 15.95
C SER A 4 -56.67 -34.81 16.57
N PHE A 5 -56.57 -34.40 17.84
CA PHE A 5 -57.60 -33.59 18.51
C PHE A 5 -57.64 -32.16 17.96
N VAL A 6 -56.48 -31.54 17.78
CA VAL A 6 -56.36 -30.17 17.22
C VAL A 6 -56.75 -30.15 15.74
N SER A 7 -56.29 -31.12 14.94
CA SER A 7 -56.68 -31.25 13.53
C SER A 7 -58.20 -31.45 13.30
N GLN A 8 -58.92 -32.00 14.26
CA GLN A 8 -60.36 -32.25 14.14
C GLN A 8 -61.23 -31.05 14.56
N HIS A 9 -60.70 -30.10 15.33
CA HIS A 9 -61.49 -29.03 15.97
C HIS A 9 -61.12 -27.62 15.52
N SER A 10 -60.10 -27.45 14.66
CA SER A 10 -59.72 -26.15 14.12
C SER A 10 -59.47 -26.26 12.62
N GLU A 11 -60.05 -25.36 11.84
CA GLU A 11 -59.70 -25.12 10.44
C GLU A 11 -58.29 -24.52 10.36
N MET A 12 -57.27 -25.32 10.68
CA MET A 12 -55.88 -24.87 10.69
C MET A 12 -55.39 -24.65 9.27
N HIS A 13 -54.95 -23.44 8.99
CA HIS A 13 -54.18 -23.16 7.80
C HIS A 13 -52.77 -23.76 7.93
N TYR A 14 -52.11 -24.02 6.79
CA TYR A 14 -50.75 -24.55 6.77
C TYR A 14 -49.75 -23.71 7.59
N ALA A 15 -49.98 -22.40 7.69
CA ALA A 15 -49.17 -21.49 8.51
C ALA A 15 -49.28 -21.80 10.01
N ASP A 16 -50.48 -22.12 10.50
CA ASP A 16 -50.75 -22.40 11.91
C ASP A 16 -50.05 -23.69 12.35
N SER A 17 -50.06 -24.70 11.47
CA SER A 17 -49.33 -25.96 11.67
C SER A 17 -47.81 -25.73 11.76
N GLY A 18 -47.27 -24.76 11.01
CA GLY A 18 -45.88 -24.34 11.08
C GLY A 18 -45.51 -23.72 12.43
N GLU A 19 -46.36 -22.84 12.98
CA GLU A 19 -46.16 -22.24 14.31
C GLU A 19 -46.25 -23.27 15.43
N MET A 20 -47.18 -24.22 15.35
CA MET A 20 -47.28 -25.31 16.30
C MET A 20 -46.03 -26.19 16.28
N ALA A 21 -45.49 -26.51 15.10
CA ALA A 21 -44.25 -27.26 14.96
C ALA A 21 -43.05 -26.48 15.54
N LEU A 22 -42.94 -25.18 15.25
CA LEU A 22 -41.91 -24.30 15.83
C LEU A 22 -41.99 -24.25 17.36
N SER A 23 -43.21 -24.18 17.92
CA SER A 23 -43.43 -24.15 19.37
C SER A 23 -43.03 -25.48 20.02
N LEU A 24 -43.33 -26.63 19.40
CA LEU A 24 -42.86 -27.94 19.85
C LEU A 24 -41.33 -28.02 19.87
N VAL A 25 -40.69 -27.60 18.77
CA VAL A 25 -39.22 -27.58 18.66
C VAL A 25 -38.60 -26.72 19.76
N ALA A 26 -39.17 -25.54 20.02
CA ALA A 26 -38.71 -24.69 21.12
C ALA A 26 -38.85 -25.38 22.48
N GLY A 27 -39.97 -26.02 22.75
CA GLY A 27 -40.17 -26.73 24.02
C GLY A 27 -39.25 -27.94 24.19
N ASP A 28 -39.01 -28.70 23.12
CA ASP A 28 -38.04 -29.79 23.14
C ASP A 28 -36.63 -29.26 23.43
N MET A 29 -36.23 -28.14 22.80
CA MET A 29 -34.95 -27.46 23.06
C MET A 29 -34.83 -26.98 24.51
N LEU A 30 -35.88 -26.36 25.06
CA LEU A 30 -35.94 -25.92 26.45
C LEU A 30 -35.81 -27.11 27.41
N GLY A 31 -36.60 -28.17 27.21
CA GLY A 31 -36.61 -29.36 28.08
C GLY A 31 -35.28 -30.14 28.03
N ALA A 32 -34.72 -30.34 26.84
CA ALA A 32 -33.40 -30.95 26.68
C ALA A 32 -32.29 -30.09 27.30
N GLY A 33 -32.36 -28.76 27.12
CA GLY A 33 -31.43 -27.80 27.68
C GLY A 33 -31.41 -27.82 29.22
N ILE A 34 -32.58 -27.76 29.86
CA ILE A 34 -32.74 -27.89 31.32
C ILE A 34 -32.17 -29.23 31.79
N GLY A 35 -32.51 -30.34 31.12
CA GLY A 35 -32.07 -31.68 31.52
C GLY A 35 -30.54 -31.86 31.46
N LEU A 36 -29.90 -31.30 30.43
CA LEU A 36 -28.44 -31.33 30.25
C LEU A 36 -27.71 -30.37 31.21
N LEU A 37 -28.27 -29.19 31.48
CA LEU A 37 -27.72 -28.24 32.47
C LEU A 37 -27.77 -28.81 33.88
N ALA A 38 -28.89 -29.45 34.24
CA ALA A 38 -29.08 -30.14 35.50
C ALA A 38 -28.28 -31.45 35.61
N ASN A 39 -27.55 -31.85 34.56
CA ASN A 39 -26.75 -33.08 34.49
C ASN A 39 -27.57 -34.34 34.87
N THR A 40 -28.82 -34.40 34.40
CA THR A 40 -29.73 -35.50 34.71
C THR A 40 -29.47 -36.73 33.82
N SER A 41 -30.03 -37.88 34.20
CA SER A 41 -29.93 -39.09 33.39
C SER A 41 -30.65 -38.95 32.05
N ARG A 42 -30.18 -39.67 31.01
CA ARG A 42 -30.78 -39.64 29.67
C ARG A 42 -32.32 -39.85 29.65
N PRO A 43 -32.91 -40.77 30.45
CA PRO A 43 -34.37 -40.89 30.53
C PRO A 43 -35.07 -39.63 31.05
N ASN A 44 -34.46 -38.94 32.02
CA ASN A 44 -35.03 -37.70 32.58
C ASN A 44 -34.91 -36.54 31.59
N ILE A 45 -33.82 -36.46 30.82
CA ILE A 45 -33.68 -35.49 29.71
C ILE A 45 -34.80 -35.69 28.68
N LEU A 46 -35.07 -36.93 28.28
CA LEU A 46 -36.14 -37.24 27.32
C LEU A 46 -37.53 -36.91 27.87
N ARG A 47 -37.80 -37.17 29.15
CA ARG A 47 -39.06 -36.79 29.81
C ARG A 47 -39.24 -35.28 29.86
N LEU A 48 -38.19 -34.52 30.18
CA LEU A 48 -38.23 -33.05 30.18
C LEU A 48 -38.44 -32.50 28.78
N MET A 49 -37.72 -33.02 27.78
CA MET A 49 -37.89 -32.66 26.37
C MET A 49 -39.34 -32.84 25.94
N GLN A 50 -39.89 -34.05 26.08
CA GLN A 50 -41.27 -34.37 25.68
C GLN A 50 -42.32 -33.59 26.48
N GLY A 51 -42.12 -33.42 27.79
CA GLY A 51 -43.05 -32.71 28.66
C GLY A 51 -43.13 -31.22 28.32
N VAL A 52 -41.99 -30.56 28.16
CA VAL A 52 -41.92 -29.14 27.81
C VAL A 52 -42.35 -28.93 26.35
N GLY A 53 -41.92 -29.80 25.43
CA GLY A 53 -42.35 -29.81 24.03
C GLY A 53 -43.86 -29.91 23.86
N LEU A 54 -44.51 -30.81 24.60
CA LEU A 54 -45.97 -30.93 24.58
C LEU A 54 -46.64 -29.67 25.12
N ALA A 55 -46.13 -29.10 26.22
CA ALA A 55 -46.69 -27.89 26.81
C ALA A 55 -46.60 -26.68 25.87
N THR A 56 -45.45 -26.48 25.20
CA THR A 56 -45.27 -25.40 24.23
C THR A 56 -46.05 -25.66 22.94
N TRP A 57 -46.18 -26.91 22.48
CA TRP A 57 -47.03 -27.26 21.34
C TRP A 57 -48.50 -26.91 21.58
N ILE A 58 -49.02 -27.21 22.78
CA ILE A 58 -50.38 -26.81 23.18
C ILE A 58 -50.50 -25.28 23.20
N GLY A 59 -49.55 -24.58 23.83
CA GLY A 59 -49.53 -23.12 23.86
C GLY A 59 -49.45 -22.49 22.46
N GLY A 60 -48.64 -23.08 21.58
CA GLY A 60 -48.53 -22.70 20.17
C GLY A 60 -49.83 -22.90 19.40
N GLY A 61 -50.53 -24.01 19.62
CA GLY A 61 -51.83 -24.27 18.99
C GLY A 61 -52.93 -23.31 19.42
N LEU A 62 -52.90 -22.87 20.67
CA LEU A 62 -53.83 -21.84 21.18
C LEU A 62 -53.52 -20.45 20.62
N ARG A 63 -52.26 -20.20 20.26
CA ARG A 63 -51.78 -18.91 19.76
C ARG A 63 -51.84 -18.78 18.24
N ALA A 64 -51.57 -19.88 17.51
CA ALA A 64 -51.41 -19.91 16.06
C ALA A 64 -52.55 -19.24 15.25
N PRO A 65 -53.83 -19.36 15.62
CA PRO A 65 -54.91 -18.68 14.89
C PRO A 65 -54.86 -17.14 14.98
N HIS A 66 -54.13 -16.60 15.96
CA HIS A 66 -54.09 -15.16 16.26
C HIS A 66 -52.85 -14.47 15.70
N THR A 67 -52.07 -15.17 14.88
CA THR A 67 -50.69 -14.81 14.61
C THR A 67 -50.37 -14.99 13.14
N ARG A 68 -49.52 -14.11 12.63
CA ARG A 68 -49.10 -14.10 11.22
C ARG A 68 -47.62 -13.86 11.16
N TYR A 69 -46.91 -14.76 10.49
CA TYR A 69 -45.48 -14.60 10.21
C TYR A 69 -45.26 -14.43 8.72
N SER A 70 -44.51 -13.40 8.38
CA SER A 70 -43.88 -13.22 7.08
C SER A 70 -42.57 -14.00 6.99
N THR A 71 -42.01 -14.11 5.79
CA THR A 71 -40.65 -14.64 5.58
C THR A 71 -39.58 -13.81 6.29
N ARG A 72 -39.83 -12.53 6.58
CA ARG A 72 -38.92 -11.67 7.35
C ARG A 72 -38.92 -12.07 8.83
N ASP A 73 -40.10 -12.39 9.36
CA ASP A 73 -40.25 -12.84 10.74
C ASP A 73 -39.55 -14.17 10.97
N ALA A 74 -39.59 -15.09 10.00
CA ALA A 74 -38.85 -16.34 10.05
C ALA A 74 -37.32 -16.12 10.17
N PHE A 75 -36.77 -15.12 9.46
CA PHE A 75 -35.35 -14.77 9.58
C PHE A 75 -35.01 -14.18 10.96
N PHE A 76 -35.85 -13.29 11.48
CA PHE A 76 -35.67 -12.71 12.82
C PHE A 76 -35.76 -13.78 13.92
N VAL A 77 -36.76 -14.66 13.88
CA VAL A 77 -36.91 -15.80 14.79
C VAL A 77 -35.69 -16.72 14.73
N THR A 78 -35.18 -16.99 13.53
CA THR A 78 -33.95 -17.79 13.35
C THR A 78 -32.74 -17.11 13.98
N GLN A 79 -32.57 -15.80 13.79
CA GLN A 79 -31.48 -15.06 14.43
C GLN A 79 -31.59 -15.08 15.96
N MET A 80 -32.78 -14.84 16.52
CA MET A 80 -33.00 -14.89 17.97
C MET A 80 -32.72 -16.29 18.52
N THR A 81 -33.08 -17.34 17.78
CA THR A 81 -32.76 -18.74 18.11
C THR A 81 -31.25 -18.98 18.12
N LEU A 82 -30.53 -18.57 17.07
CA LEU A 82 -29.08 -18.75 16.97
C LEU A 82 -28.32 -17.90 18.00
N GLY A 83 -28.71 -16.64 18.17
CA GLY A 83 -28.15 -15.74 19.18
C GLY A 83 -28.41 -16.28 20.59
N GLY A 84 -29.63 -16.75 20.86
CA GLY A 84 -29.98 -17.45 22.09
C GLY A 84 -29.11 -18.68 22.30
N ALA A 85 -28.88 -19.49 21.26
CA ALA A 85 -28.00 -20.67 21.36
C ALA A 85 -26.57 -20.29 21.73
N VAL A 86 -25.99 -19.29 21.05
CA VAL A 86 -24.65 -18.78 21.34
C VAL A 86 -24.57 -18.27 22.78
N GLN A 87 -25.50 -17.41 23.20
CA GLN A 87 -25.55 -16.90 24.58
C GLN A 87 -25.72 -18.02 25.61
N GLY A 88 -26.56 -19.01 25.27
CA GLY A 88 -26.80 -20.19 26.08
C GLY A 88 -25.54 -21.01 26.35
N THR A 89 -24.59 -21.09 25.40
CA THR A 89 -23.34 -21.86 25.59
C THR A 89 -22.51 -21.37 26.78
N PHE A 90 -22.65 -20.11 27.16
CA PHE A 90 -21.93 -19.47 28.26
C PHE A 90 -22.66 -19.56 29.61
N LEU A 91 -23.96 -19.89 29.61
CA LEU A 91 -24.75 -20.01 30.84
C LEU A 91 -24.13 -20.95 31.89
N PRO A 92 -23.57 -22.12 31.52
CA PRO A 92 -22.88 -22.99 32.48
C PRO A 92 -21.67 -22.34 33.13
N ASP A 93 -20.88 -21.57 32.37
CA ASP A 93 -19.69 -20.86 32.87
C ASP A 93 -20.08 -19.70 33.82
N VAL A 94 -21.33 -19.21 33.75
CA VAL A 94 -21.88 -18.18 34.65
C VAL A 94 -22.40 -18.79 35.95
N TRP A 95 -22.86 -20.04 35.92
CA TRP A 95 -23.44 -20.73 37.06
C TRP A 95 -22.47 -21.62 37.84
N ARG A 96 -21.46 -22.21 37.20
CA ARG A 96 -20.48 -23.09 37.84
C ARG A 96 -19.09 -22.48 37.84
N ASP A 97 -18.41 -22.53 38.98
CA ASP A 97 -17.01 -22.11 39.15
C ASP A 97 -16.05 -23.31 38.92
N ASP A 98 -16.25 -24.09 37.86
CA ASP A 98 -15.39 -25.23 37.56
C ASP A 98 -14.07 -24.74 36.95
N VAL A 99 -12.93 -25.07 37.58
CA VAL A 99 -11.57 -24.69 37.11
C VAL A 99 -11.30 -25.21 35.71
N ASP A 100 -11.73 -26.44 35.42
CA ASP A 100 -11.58 -27.10 34.12
C ASP A 100 -12.65 -26.66 33.09
N GLY A 101 -13.60 -25.84 33.54
CA GLY A 101 -14.79 -25.48 32.82
C GLY A 101 -15.85 -26.60 32.79
N PRO A 102 -17.08 -26.24 32.40
CA PRO A 102 -18.20 -27.15 32.38
C PRO A 102 -18.04 -28.19 31.26
N PRO A 103 -18.52 -29.43 31.46
CA PRO A 103 -18.53 -30.47 30.44
C PRO A 103 -19.19 -30.00 29.13
N ARG A 104 -18.75 -30.55 27.99
CA ARG A 104 -19.34 -30.23 26.67
C ARG A 104 -20.86 -30.44 26.62
N SER A 105 -21.37 -31.46 27.31
CA SER A 105 -22.81 -31.75 27.43
C SER A 105 -23.56 -30.62 28.14
N THR A 106 -22.96 -30.01 29.16
CA THR A 106 -23.55 -28.88 29.89
C THR A 106 -23.55 -27.61 29.03
N ARG A 107 -22.50 -27.36 28.23
CA ARG A 107 -22.49 -26.26 27.22
C ARG A 107 -23.53 -26.46 26.14
N LEU A 108 -23.70 -27.70 25.66
CA LEU A 108 -24.78 -28.05 24.73
C LEU A 108 -26.15 -27.81 25.38
N GLY A 109 -26.32 -28.19 26.65
CA GLY A 109 -27.53 -27.91 27.41
C GLY A 109 -27.85 -26.43 27.50
N GLY A 110 -26.84 -25.61 27.81
CA GLY A 110 -26.94 -24.16 27.77
C GLY A 110 -27.38 -23.65 26.39
N ALA A 111 -26.73 -24.13 25.32
CA ALA A 111 -27.06 -23.76 23.95
C ALA A 111 -28.50 -24.13 23.56
N MET A 112 -28.97 -25.33 23.91
CA MET A 112 -30.34 -25.75 23.63
C MET A 112 -31.36 -24.93 24.41
N LEU A 113 -31.10 -24.66 25.70
CA LEU A 113 -31.97 -23.80 26.52
C LEU A 113 -32.05 -22.39 25.91
N GLY A 114 -30.90 -21.81 25.57
CA GLY A 114 -30.82 -20.51 24.96
C GLY A 114 -31.49 -20.44 23.58
N ALA A 115 -31.33 -21.47 22.75
CA ALA A 115 -32.00 -21.58 21.45
C ALA A 115 -33.53 -21.61 21.61
N GLY A 116 -34.04 -22.42 22.54
CA GLY A 116 -35.47 -22.50 22.83
C GLY A 116 -36.04 -21.17 23.33
N LEU A 117 -35.34 -20.49 24.25
CA LEU A 117 -35.73 -19.16 24.73
C LEU A 117 -35.69 -18.12 23.62
N GLY A 118 -34.66 -18.16 22.77
CA GLY A 118 -34.50 -17.29 21.62
C GLY A 118 -35.61 -17.48 20.58
N LEU A 119 -36.03 -18.73 20.34
CA LEU A 119 -37.14 -19.05 19.45
C LEU A 119 -38.45 -18.48 20.00
N VAL A 120 -38.78 -18.74 21.28
CA VAL A 120 -40.00 -18.21 21.92
C VAL A 120 -40.02 -16.68 21.92
N ALA A 121 -38.93 -16.05 22.37
CA ALA A 121 -38.83 -14.59 22.43
C ALA A 121 -38.90 -13.98 21.01
N GLY A 122 -38.18 -14.56 20.05
CA GLY A 122 -38.21 -14.13 18.66
C GLY A 122 -39.60 -14.22 18.05
N SER A 123 -40.33 -15.32 18.30
CA SER A 123 -41.71 -15.51 17.85
C SER A 123 -42.66 -14.48 18.46
N ILE A 124 -42.51 -14.15 19.75
CA ILE A 124 -43.34 -13.14 20.42
C ILE A 124 -43.05 -11.75 19.85
N ILE A 125 -41.78 -11.38 19.74
CA ILE A 125 -41.36 -10.05 19.28
C ILE A 125 -41.75 -9.84 17.82
N ALA A 126 -41.52 -10.83 16.94
CA ALA A 126 -41.82 -10.72 15.52
C ALA A 126 -43.29 -10.37 15.23
N GLN A 127 -44.21 -10.75 16.11
CA GLN A 127 -45.64 -10.41 15.96
C GLN A 127 -45.98 -8.97 16.30
N HIS A 128 -45.14 -8.33 17.12
CA HIS A 128 -45.34 -6.98 17.59
C HIS A 128 -44.41 -5.98 16.91
N SER A 129 -43.53 -6.44 16.01
CA SER A 129 -42.49 -5.62 15.40
C SER A 129 -42.42 -5.81 13.89
N GLU A 130 -42.55 -4.72 13.13
CA GLU A 130 -42.30 -4.72 11.69
C GLU A 130 -40.81 -4.49 11.39
N LEU A 131 -39.95 -5.41 11.83
CA LEU A 131 -38.51 -5.28 11.65
C LEU A 131 -38.11 -5.56 10.20
N ARG A 132 -37.29 -4.68 9.63
CA ARG A 132 -36.61 -4.94 8.36
C ARG A 132 -35.43 -5.88 8.62
N PHE A 133 -34.98 -6.53 7.56
CA PHE A 133 -33.76 -7.35 7.60
C PHE A 133 -32.55 -6.54 8.10
N ALA A 134 -32.42 -5.30 7.63
CA ALA A 134 -31.37 -4.38 8.08
C ALA A 134 -31.43 -4.14 9.60
N ASP A 135 -32.64 -3.94 10.14
CA ASP A 135 -32.84 -3.67 11.57
C ASP A 135 -32.44 -4.87 12.44
N THR A 136 -32.74 -6.07 11.93
CA THR A 136 -32.36 -7.34 12.56
C THR A 136 -30.84 -7.53 12.56
N VAL A 137 -30.17 -7.22 11.45
CA VAL A 137 -28.71 -7.25 11.36
C VAL A 137 -28.07 -6.23 12.31
N GLU A 138 -28.61 -5.01 12.41
CA GLU A 138 -28.12 -4.00 13.36
C GLU A 138 -28.26 -4.46 14.81
N GLY A 139 -29.40 -5.08 15.16
CA GLY A 139 -29.58 -5.72 16.47
C GLY A 139 -28.49 -6.76 16.77
N ALA A 140 -28.23 -7.68 15.82
CA ALA A 140 -27.19 -8.71 15.98
C ALA A 140 -25.77 -8.12 16.07
N VAL A 141 -25.46 -7.10 15.28
CA VAL A 141 -24.19 -6.36 15.36
C VAL A 141 -24.07 -5.66 16.71
N GLY A 142 -25.17 -5.07 17.22
CA GLY A 142 -25.23 -4.47 18.55
C GLY A 142 -24.96 -5.48 19.68
N LEU A 143 -25.58 -6.66 19.62
CA LEU A 143 -25.33 -7.76 20.57
C LEU A 143 -23.85 -8.13 20.59
N LEU A 144 -23.30 -8.42 19.41
CA LEU A 144 -21.89 -8.80 19.27
C LEU A 144 -20.96 -7.70 19.77
N ALA A 145 -21.22 -6.45 19.41
CA ALA A 145 -20.44 -5.31 19.88
C ALA A 145 -20.49 -5.20 21.42
N GLY A 146 -21.66 -5.39 22.04
CA GLY A 146 -21.80 -5.35 23.48
C GLY A 146 -21.08 -6.51 24.18
N ASP A 147 -21.17 -7.73 23.64
CA ASP A 147 -20.45 -8.90 24.19
C ASP A 147 -18.94 -8.72 24.11
N LEU A 148 -18.44 -8.25 22.96
CA LEU A 148 -17.02 -7.97 22.75
C LEU A 148 -16.54 -6.83 23.65
N PHE A 149 -17.36 -5.79 23.85
CA PHE A 149 -17.04 -4.70 24.77
C PHE A 149 -16.98 -5.19 26.21
N GLY A 150 -18.01 -5.87 26.70
CA GLY A 150 -18.07 -6.36 28.07
C GLY A 150 -17.04 -7.43 28.37
N GLY A 151 -16.82 -8.38 27.45
CA GLY A 151 -15.77 -9.38 27.54
C GLY A 151 -14.38 -8.74 27.47
N GLY A 152 -14.21 -7.74 26.61
CA GLY A 152 -12.99 -6.94 26.50
C GLY A 152 -12.64 -6.22 27.80
N LEU A 153 -13.62 -5.56 28.42
CA LEU A 153 -13.46 -4.91 29.73
C LEU A 153 -13.12 -5.91 30.84
N GLY A 154 -13.78 -7.07 30.86
CA GLY A 154 -13.48 -8.11 31.85
C GLY A 154 -12.05 -8.63 31.73
N MET A 155 -11.57 -8.87 30.50
CA MET A 155 -10.19 -9.28 30.23
C MET A 155 -9.18 -8.16 30.56
N LEU A 156 -9.50 -6.91 30.23
CA LEU A 156 -8.67 -5.74 30.57
C LEU A 156 -8.47 -5.59 32.08
N ALA A 157 -9.57 -5.70 32.83
CA ALA A 157 -9.61 -5.62 34.28
C ALA A 157 -9.12 -6.90 34.98
N ASP A 158 -8.63 -7.89 34.22
CA ASP A 158 -8.09 -9.16 34.72
C ASP A 158 -9.09 -9.91 35.62
N LEU A 159 -10.38 -9.84 35.27
CA LEU A 159 -11.44 -10.49 36.02
C LEU A 159 -11.45 -11.99 35.76
N SER A 160 -11.99 -12.75 36.73
CA SER A 160 -12.26 -14.17 36.54
C SER A 160 -13.11 -14.41 35.29
N ARG A 161 -12.93 -15.56 34.63
CA ARG A 161 -13.69 -15.94 33.42
C ARG A 161 -15.20 -15.77 33.60
N ARG A 162 -15.72 -16.13 34.78
CA ARG A 162 -17.13 -15.97 35.14
C ARG A 162 -17.57 -14.51 35.15
N ASN A 163 -16.81 -13.63 35.80
CA ASN A 163 -17.15 -12.21 35.85
C ASN A 163 -17.02 -11.55 34.48
N THR A 164 -16.01 -11.92 33.69
CA THR A 164 -15.86 -11.48 32.30
C THR A 164 -17.06 -11.88 31.44
N LEU A 165 -17.53 -13.12 31.54
CA LEU A 165 -18.72 -13.59 30.81
C LEU A 165 -20.01 -12.90 31.27
N ARG A 166 -20.19 -12.69 32.59
CA ARG A 166 -21.33 -11.94 33.12
C ARG A 166 -21.40 -10.52 32.55
N ILE A 167 -20.26 -9.82 32.55
CA ILE A 167 -20.19 -8.45 32.00
C ILE A 167 -20.46 -8.51 30.50
N ALA A 168 -19.81 -9.41 29.75
CA ALA A 168 -20.05 -9.60 28.32
C ALA A 168 -21.54 -9.73 28.01
N GLN A 169 -22.23 -10.69 28.63
CA GLN A 169 -23.65 -10.93 28.40
C GLN A 169 -24.54 -9.75 28.79
N SER A 170 -24.27 -9.11 29.94
CA SER A 170 -25.07 -7.98 30.41
C SER A 170 -24.96 -6.77 29.47
N VAL A 171 -23.74 -6.48 29.00
CA VAL A 171 -23.46 -5.41 28.05
C VAL A 171 -23.99 -5.77 26.67
N GLY A 172 -23.81 -7.02 26.22
CA GLY A 172 -24.37 -7.56 24.98
C GLY A 172 -25.87 -7.39 24.90
N ALA A 173 -26.60 -7.82 25.94
CA ALA A 173 -28.05 -7.66 26.01
C ALA A 173 -28.47 -6.17 25.99
N ALA A 174 -27.77 -5.32 26.74
CA ALA A 174 -28.04 -3.87 26.74
C ALA A 174 -27.77 -3.23 25.37
N ALA A 175 -26.68 -3.61 24.69
CA ALA A 175 -26.31 -3.11 23.37
C ALA A 175 -27.25 -3.61 22.27
N TRP A 176 -27.69 -4.88 22.34
CA TRP A 176 -28.74 -5.42 21.49
C TRP A 176 -30.04 -4.64 21.64
N LEU A 177 -30.48 -4.39 22.88
CA LEU A 177 -31.70 -3.64 23.14
C LEU A 177 -31.58 -2.20 22.60
N ALA A 178 -30.46 -1.54 22.85
CA ALA A 178 -30.20 -0.20 22.32
C ALA A 178 -30.20 -0.18 20.78
N ALA A 179 -29.57 -1.18 20.14
CA ALA A 179 -29.55 -1.32 18.69
C ALA A 179 -30.95 -1.60 18.13
N ALA A 180 -31.73 -2.50 18.75
CA ALA A 180 -33.10 -2.81 18.34
C ALA A 180 -34.04 -1.60 18.45
N LEU A 181 -33.91 -0.79 19.50
CA LEU A 181 -34.67 0.45 19.67
C LEU A 181 -34.28 1.54 18.65
N ARG A 182 -33.02 1.53 18.21
CA ARG A 182 -32.48 2.54 17.29
C ARG A 182 -32.67 2.16 15.83
N ALA A 183 -32.65 0.87 15.51
CA ALA A 183 -32.60 0.36 14.15
C ALA A 183 -33.71 0.87 13.20
N PRO A 184 -34.97 1.07 13.64
CA PRO A 184 -35.99 1.68 12.77
C PRO A 184 -35.65 3.11 12.31
N HIS A 185 -34.71 3.77 12.99
CA HIS A 185 -34.30 5.16 12.78
C HIS A 185 -32.93 5.31 12.11
N THR A 186 -32.29 4.21 11.71
CA THR A 186 -30.97 4.22 11.09
C THR A 186 -31.03 3.77 9.63
N ARG A 187 -30.08 4.25 8.84
CA ARG A 187 -29.86 3.79 7.45
C ARG A 187 -28.37 3.75 7.20
N TYR A 188 -27.86 2.60 6.78
CA TYR A 188 -26.46 2.44 6.42
C TYR A 188 -26.34 2.16 4.93
N SER A 189 -25.44 2.89 4.29
CA SER A 189 -24.94 2.68 2.94
C SER A 189 -23.67 1.81 2.97
N PRO A 190 -23.23 1.24 1.83
CA PRO A 190 -21.93 0.58 1.75
C PRO A 190 -20.74 1.48 2.14
N ARG A 191 -20.87 2.80 1.99
CA ARG A 191 -19.84 3.78 2.41
C ARG A 191 -19.69 3.85 3.91
N ASP A 192 -20.81 3.74 4.63
CA ASP A 192 -20.83 3.72 6.08
C ASP A 192 -20.08 2.50 6.62
N ALA A 193 -20.18 1.35 5.93
CA ALA A 193 -19.43 0.16 6.30
C ALA A 193 -17.91 0.38 6.22
N LEU A 194 -17.42 1.13 5.21
CA LEU A 194 -16.00 1.48 5.11
C LEU A 194 -15.57 2.35 6.30
N HIS A 195 -16.31 3.42 6.58
CA HIS A 195 -16.02 4.33 7.70
C HIS A 195 -16.05 3.59 9.05
N ILE A 196 -17.09 2.77 9.28
CA ILE A 196 -17.24 1.95 10.49
C ILE A 196 -16.06 0.98 10.62
N SER A 197 -15.71 0.25 9.55
CA SER A 197 -14.61 -0.72 9.59
C SER A 197 -13.25 -0.07 9.89
N GLN A 198 -13.00 1.12 9.36
CA GLN A 198 -11.81 1.88 9.66
C GLN A 198 -11.78 2.27 11.14
N LEU A 199 -12.86 2.86 11.66
CA LEU A 199 -12.95 3.22 13.07
C LEU A 199 -12.77 2.01 13.96
N VAL A 200 -13.37 0.85 13.63
CA VAL A 200 -13.14 -0.42 14.33
C VAL A 200 -11.67 -0.79 14.35
N GLY A 201 -10.95 -0.70 13.23
CA GLY A 201 -9.52 -0.96 13.17
C GLY A 201 -8.69 0.00 14.03
N VAL A 202 -9.03 1.28 14.01
CA VAL A 202 -8.39 2.32 14.84
C VAL A 202 -8.66 2.08 16.32
N GLY A 203 -9.92 1.80 16.68
CA GLY A 203 -10.34 1.46 18.03
C GLY A 203 -9.65 0.19 18.55
N ALA A 204 -9.53 -0.84 17.71
CA ALA A 204 -8.80 -2.06 18.03
C ALA A 204 -7.31 -1.77 18.33
N LEU A 205 -6.67 -0.96 17.49
CA LEU A 205 -5.28 -0.54 17.67
C LEU A 205 -5.09 0.24 18.97
N HIS A 206 -5.92 1.25 19.24
CA HIS A 206 -5.86 2.05 20.47
C HIS A 206 -6.18 1.21 21.70
N GLY A 207 -7.17 0.34 21.59
CA GLY A 207 -7.56 -0.61 22.62
C GLY A 207 -6.42 -1.54 23.02
N ALA A 208 -5.67 -2.08 22.05
CA ALA A 208 -4.50 -2.92 22.31
C ALA A 208 -3.39 -2.23 23.13
N MET A 209 -3.33 -0.90 23.06
CA MET A 209 -2.34 -0.07 23.75
C MET A 209 -2.79 0.39 25.13
N LEU A 210 -4.10 0.32 25.41
CA LEU A 210 -4.68 0.74 26.69
C LEU A 210 -4.04 0.04 27.91
N PRO A 211 -3.76 -1.28 27.89
CA PRO A 211 -3.11 -1.95 29.03
C PRO A 211 -1.71 -1.41 29.32
N ASP A 212 -0.93 -1.13 28.27
CA ASP A 212 0.42 -0.58 28.41
C ASP A 212 0.38 0.85 29.00
N LEU A 213 -0.68 1.61 28.72
CA LEU A 213 -0.89 2.95 29.28
C LEU A 213 -1.31 2.94 30.74
N TRP A 214 -2.12 1.97 31.13
CA TRP A 214 -2.65 1.85 32.48
C TRP A 214 -1.59 1.29 33.45
N ARG A 215 -0.87 0.24 33.06
CA ARG A 215 0.16 -0.37 33.92
C ARG A 215 1.48 0.41 33.98
N GLY A 216 1.72 1.30 33.02
CA GLY A 216 2.98 2.03 32.93
C GLY A 216 4.16 1.11 32.59
N ASP A 217 5.37 1.49 32.99
CA ASP A 217 6.60 0.78 32.62
C ASP A 217 6.95 -0.40 33.57
N HIS A 218 6.17 -0.63 34.64
CA HIS A 218 6.52 -1.59 35.69
C HIS A 218 6.11 -3.04 35.40
N ASP A 219 4.99 -3.26 34.73
CA ASP A 219 4.49 -4.61 34.41
C ASP A 219 4.00 -4.70 32.97
N ALA A 220 4.58 -5.61 32.18
CA ALA A 220 4.08 -5.89 30.84
C ALA A 220 2.66 -6.48 30.94
N PRO A 221 1.66 -5.92 30.24
CA PRO A 221 0.32 -6.46 30.26
C PRO A 221 0.29 -7.84 29.60
N SER A 222 -0.55 -8.73 30.12
CA SER A 222 -0.70 -10.08 29.60
C SER A 222 -1.29 -10.05 28.18
N SER A 223 -1.05 -11.10 27.40
CA SER A 223 -1.66 -11.23 26.07
C SER A 223 -3.19 -11.16 26.14
N LEU A 224 -3.79 -11.70 27.20
CA LEU A 224 -5.24 -11.65 27.42
C LEU A 224 -5.74 -10.23 27.63
N GLN A 225 -5.01 -9.39 28.35
CA GLN A 225 -5.36 -7.97 28.52
C GLN A 225 -5.25 -7.19 27.22
N ARG A 226 -4.22 -7.47 26.40
CA ARG A 226 -4.10 -6.85 25.07
C ARG A 226 -5.27 -7.23 24.17
N VAL A 227 -5.67 -8.51 24.17
CA VAL A 227 -6.87 -8.97 23.46
C VAL A 227 -8.11 -8.29 24.01
N GLY A 228 -8.25 -8.20 25.34
CA GLY A 228 -9.35 -7.48 25.97
C GLY A 228 -9.44 -6.02 25.51
N GLY A 229 -8.29 -5.37 25.44
CA GLY A 229 -8.12 -4.03 24.89
C GLY A 229 -8.61 -3.90 23.46
N VAL A 230 -8.13 -4.78 22.57
CA VAL A 230 -8.56 -4.86 21.17
C VAL A 230 -10.08 -4.97 21.07
N LEU A 231 -10.69 -5.90 21.81
CA LEU A 231 -12.13 -6.14 21.76
C LEU A 231 -12.94 -4.94 22.27
N ALA A 232 -12.54 -4.35 23.40
CA ALA A 232 -13.21 -3.19 23.96
C ALA A 232 -13.09 -1.96 23.04
N GLY A 233 -11.89 -1.69 22.53
CA GLY A 233 -11.64 -0.57 21.63
C GLY A 233 -12.36 -0.70 20.29
N ALA A 234 -12.30 -1.89 19.67
CA ALA A 234 -13.02 -2.20 18.43
C ALA A 234 -14.53 -1.99 18.58
N SER A 235 -15.10 -2.45 19.69
CA SER A 235 -16.55 -2.37 19.95
C SER A 235 -17.00 -0.93 20.24
N LEU A 236 -16.22 -0.17 21.00
CA LEU A 236 -16.50 1.25 21.23
C LEU A 236 -16.44 2.04 19.93
N ALA A 237 -15.47 1.73 19.07
CA ALA A 237 -15.33 2.39 17.78
C ALA A 237 -16.37 1.93 16.75
N LEU A 238 -16.85 0.69 16.82
CA LEU A 238 -18.03 0.24 16.08
C LEU A 238 -19.25 1.07 16.46
N ALA A 239 -19.53 1.21 17.75
CA ALA A 239 -20.67 2.00 18.24
C ALA A 239 -20.54 3.50 17.84
N ALA A 240 -19.35 4.08 18.03
CA ALA A 240 -19.06 5.46 17.64
C ALA A 240 -19.16 5.66 16.12
N GLY A 241 -18.64 4.72 15.33
CA GLY A 241 -18.69 4.76 13.88
C GLY A 241 -20.11 4.62 13.34
N SER A 242 -20.91 3.71 13.91
CA SER A 242 -22.33 3.59 13.59
C SER A 242 -23.08 4.89 13.93
N LEU A 243 -22.73 5.55 15.04
CA LEU A 243 -23.28 6.85 15.41
C LEU A 243 -22.90 7.96 14.42
N LEU A 244 -21.62 8.04 14.05
CA LEU A 244 -21.06 9.02 13.11
C LEU A 244 -21.66 8.85 11.72
N ALA A 245 -21.73 7.62 11.20
CA ALA A 245 -22.32 7.30 9.90
C ALA A 245 -23.77 7.81 9.75
N GLN A 246 -24.54 7.87 10.84
CA GLN A 246 -25.90 8.43 10.80
C GLN A 246 -25.95 9.96 10.75
N ARG A 247 -24.84 10.64 11.04
CA ARG A 247 -24.75 12.10 11.15
C ARG A 247 -23.91 12.73 10.05
N THR A 248 -23.06 11.95 9.38
CA THR A 248 -22.11 12.45 8.38
C THR A 248 -22.22 11.64 7.10
N ASP A 249 -22.44 12.31 5.98
CA ASP A 249 -22.27 11.74 4.64
C ASP A 249 -20.83 12.03 4.19
N THR A 250 -19.88 11.20 4.64
CA THR A 250 -18.47 11.36 4.33
C THR A 250 -18.12 10.60 3.03
N PRO A 251 -17.64 11.29 1.98
CA PRO A 251 -17.13 10.62 0.78
C PRO A 251 -16.03 9.59 1.11
N GLU A 252 -15.96 8.49 0.36
CA GLU A 252 -14.97 7.42 0.59
C GLU A 252 -13.52 7.94 0.53
N ALA A 253 -13.25 8.94 -0.32
CA ALA A 253 -11.94 9.57 -0.43
C ALA A 253 -11.53 10.28 0.88
N ASP A 254 -12.48 10.97 1.52
CA ASP A 254 -12.29 11.75 2.74
C ASP A 254 -12.06 10.85 3.96
N VAL A 255 -12.70 9.67 3.96
CA VAL A 255 -12.46 8.58 4.92
C VAL A 255 -11.01 8.08 4.79
N GLY A 256 -10.57 7.80 3.56
CA GLY A 256 -9.19 7.41 3.25
C GLY A 256 -8.16 8.47 3.67
N GLU A 257 -8.42 9.74 3.39
CA GLU A 257 -7.56 10.84 3.82
C GLU A 257 -7.46 10.95 5.34
N SER A 258 -8.60 10.96 6.04
CA SER A 258 -8.61 11.02 7.51
C SER A 258 -7.82 9.86 8.13
N THR A 259 -7.86 8.67 7.51
CA THR A 259 -7.03 7.52 7.90
C THR A 259 -5.54 7.80 7.72
N ALA A 260 -5.17 8.31 6.54
CA ALA A 260 -3.77 8.58 6.22
C ALA A 260 -3.19 9.66 7.15
N VAL A 261 -3.97 10.70 7.47
CA VAL A 261 -3.59 11.76 8.40
C VAL A 261 -3.46 11.22 9.83
N LEU A 262 -4.39 10.37 10.29
CA LEU A 262 -4.30 9.65 11.57
C LEU A 262 -3.01 8.81 11.67
N ALA A 263 -2.76 7.97 10.66
CA ALA A 263 -1.56 7.13 10.61
C ALA A 263 -0.28 7.99 10.60
N GLY A 264 -0.29 9.09 9.85
CA GLY A 264 0.75 10.11 9.85
C GLY A 264 0.98 10.70 11.25
N GLY A 265 -0.07 11.09 11.95
CA GLY A 265 0.00 11.61 13.32
C GLY A 265 0.57 10.61 14.32
N HIS A 266 0.15 9.34 14.25
CA HIS A 266 0.71 8.26 15.06
C HIS A 266 2.21 8.08 14.79
N ALA A 267 2.59 7.90 13.53
CA ALA A 267 4.00 7.72 13.16
C ALA A 267 4.85 8.92 13.54
N PHE A 268 4.31 10.14 13.43
CA PHE A 268 5.00 11.37 13.81
C PHE A 268 5.35 11.40 15.29
N ALA A 269 4.35 11.21 16.15
CA ALA A 269 4.53 11.30 17.59
C ALA A 269 5.28 10.10 18.17
N ALA A 270 5.04 8.89 17.65
CA ALA A 270 5.85 7.72 17.99
C ALA A 270 7.32 7.97 17.62
N GLY A 271 7.55 8.50 16.42
CA GLY A 271 8.86 8.83 15.91
C GLY A 271 9.61 9.84 16.78
N LEU A 272 8.97 10.98 17.08
CA LEU A 272 9.54 12.00 17.97
C LEU A 272 9.84 11.46 19.36
N SER A 273 8.95 10.63 19.92
CA SER A 273 9.12 10.07 21.26
C SER A 273 10.30 9.11 21.32
N LEU A 274 10.48 8.28 20.29
CA LEU A 274 11.63 7.38 20.16
C LEU A 274 12.94 8.14 19.98
N VAL A 275 12.96 9.21 19.18
CA VAL A 275 14.14 10.10 19.03
C VAL A 275 14.49 10.78 20.36
N ALA A 276 13.46 11.24 21.10
CA ALA A 276 13.61 11.86 22.40
C ALA A 276 14.04 10.88 23.51
N GLY A 277 13.89 9.57 23.27
CA GLY A 277 14.20 8.52 24.25
C GLY A 277 13.13 8.39 25.34
N PHE A 278 11.87 8.68 25.02
CA PHE A 278 10.77 8.50 25.96
C PHE A 278 10.52 7.01 26.25
N GLY A 279 10.11 6.73 27.50
CA GLY A 279 9.62 5.41 27.89
C GLY A 279 8.41 4.96 27.07
N ARG A 280 8.07 3.68 27.16
CA ARG A 280 7.01 3.07 26.35
C ARG A 280 5.66 3.73 26.61
N ALA A 281 5.30 3.93 27.89
CA ALA A 281 4.03 4.56 28.25
C ALA A 281 3.90 5.98 27.67
N ASN A 282 4.95 6.81 27.78
CA ASN A 282 4.94 8.17 27.23
C ASN A 282 4.89 8.18 25.70
N THR A 283 5.59 7.27 25.05
CA THR A 283 5.53 7.08 23.58
C THR A 283 4.12 6.72 23.12
N LEU A 284 3.42 5.85 23.85
CA LEU A 284 2.04 5.51 23.54
C LEU A 284 1.08 6.68 23.78
N ARG A 285 1.26 7.45 24.87
CA ARG A 285 0.43 8.63 25.16
C ARG A 285 0.53 9.69 24.07
N THR A 286 1.74 10.04 23.67
CA THR A 286 1.99 11.01 22.60
C THR A 286 1.46 10.48 21.27
N MET A 287 1.69 9.21 20.95
CA MET A 287 1.19 8.57 19.74
C MET A 287 -0.34 8.62 19.67
N LEU A 288 -1.05 8.23 20.74
CA LEU A 288 -2.52 8.29 20.78
C LEU A 288 -3.04 9.72 20.67
N GLY A 289 -2.48 10.65 21.45
CA GLY A 289 -2.90 12.05 21.45
C GLY A 289 -2.72 12.71 20.09
N ALA A 290 -1.55 12.52 19.47
CA ALA A 290 -1.27 13.05 18.14
C ALA A 290 -2.10 12.36 17.06
N GLY A 291 -2.28 11.04 17.13
CA GLY A 291 -3.12 10.32 16.18
C GLY A 291 -4.57 10.81 16.21
N LEU A 292 -5.18 10.91 17.40
CA LEU A 292 -6.55 11.43 17.54
C LEU A 292 -6.65 12.89 17.08
N GLY A 293 -5.69 13.74 17.46
CA GLY A 293 -5.63 15.13 16.99
C GLY A 293 -5.52 15.23 15.47
N SER A 294 -4.69 14.39 14.86
CA SER A 294 -4.50 14.29 13.42
C SER A 294 -5.74 13.72 12.71
N TYR A 295 -6.45 12.75 13.30
CA TYR A 295 -7.72 12.27 12.75
C TYR A 295 -8.76 13.38 12.71
N VAL A 296 -8.94 14.12 13.82
CA VAL A 296 -9.85 15.26 13.88
C VAL A 296 -9.46 16.32 12.85
N ALA A 297 -8.18 16.69 12.77
CA ALA A 297 -7.69 17.64 11.77
C ALA A 297 -7.92 17.14 10.34
N GLY A 298 -7.64 15.86 10.07
CA GLY A 298 -7.86 15.23 8.78
C GLY A 298 -9.33 15.24 8.37
N SER A 299 -10.24 14.89 9.28
CA SER A 299 -11.69 14.93 9.01
C SER A 299 -12.23 16.35 8.79
N LEU A 300 -11.63 17.36 9.43
CA LEU A 300 -11.99 18.76 9.20
C LEU A 300 -11.43 19.30 7.87
N LEU A 301 -10.27 18.80 7.43
CA LEU A 301 -9.61 19.23 6.20
C LEU A 301 -10.08 18.47 4.96
N ALA A 302 -10.48 17.22 5.10
CA ALA A 302 -10.82 16.32 3.99
C ALA A 302 -11.85 16.89 2.99
N PRO A 303 -12.90 17.62 3.41
CA PRO A 303 -13.84 18.24 2.47
C PRO A 303 -13.22 19.35 1.60
N TYR A 304 -12.07 19.89 2.01
CA TYR A 304 -11.37 21.00 1.35
C TYR A 304 -10.17 20.56 0.52
N THR A 305 -9.83 19.28 0.56
CA THR A 305 -8.69 18.68 -0.14
C THR A 305 -9.18 17.76 -1.25
N ARG A 306 -8.38 17.63 -2.31
CA ARG A 306 -8.68 16.71 -3.41
C ARG A 306 -7.41 15.99 -3.78
N TYR A 307 -7.43 14.66 -3.67
CA TYR A 307 -6.32 13.82 -4.12
C TYR A 307 -6.75 13.00 -5.33
N ARG A 308 -5.87 13.01 -6.32
CA ARG A 308 -5.92 12.15 -7.49
C ARG A 308 -5.02 10.93 -7.21
N PRO A 309 -5.27 9.78 -7.85
CA PRO A 309 -4.42 8.59 -7.66
C PRO A 309 -2.92 8.82 -7.90
N ARG A 310 -2.57 9.76 -8.79
CA ARG A 310 -1.18 10.15 -9.07
C ARG A 310 -0.49 10.91 -7.94
N ASP A 311 -1.25 11.57 -7.06
CA ASP A 311 -0.71 12.33 -5.94
C ASP A 311 -0.12 11.40 -4.87
N ALA A 312 -0.54 10.12 -4.85
CA ALA A 312 0.07 9.08 -4.03
C ALA A 312 1.57 8.90 -4.32
N ALA A 313 2.02 9.09 -5.57
CA ALA A 313 3.43 9.02 -5.91
C ALA A 313 4.23 10.20 -5.30
N LEU A 314 3.65 11.41 -5.28
CA LEU A 314 4.26 12.58 -4.64
C LEU A 314 4.34 12.38 -3.13
N MET A 315 3.24 11.95 -2.51
CA MET A 315 3.16 11.65 -1.09
C MET A 315 4.15 10.54 -0.67
N ALA A 316 4.27 9.48 -1.47
CA ALA A 316 5.24 8.40 -1.21
C ALA A 316 6.68 8.88 -1.36
N LEU A 317 7.00 9.67 -2.40
CA LEU A 317 8.33 10.21 -2.62
C LEU A 317 8.76 11.14 -1.48
N THR A 318 7.90 12.10 -1.14
CA THR A 318 8.15 13.07 -0.05
C THR A 318 8.22 12.40 1.31
N SER A 319 7.36 11.40 1.58
CA SER A 319 7.46 10.55 2.77
C SER A 319 8.77 9.78 2.82
N GLY A 320 9.21 9.16 1.71
CA GLY A 320 10.50 8.48 1.63
C GLY A 320 11.69 9.41 1.87
N TYR A 321 11.68 10.60 1.29
CA TYR A 321 12.67 11.64 1.58
C TYR A 321 12.63 12.07 3.03
N GLY A 322 11.44 12.31 3.57
CA GLY A 322 11.22 12.62 4.97
C GLY A 322 11.84 11.56 5.88
N ALA A 323 11.57 10.28 5.62
CA ALA A 323 12.13 9.16 6.36
C ALA A 323 13.66 9.13 6.32
N LEU A 324 14.23 9.33 5.13
CA LEU A 324 15.68 9.42 4.96
C LEU A 324 16.26 10.57 5.79
N LEU A 325 15.70 11.78 5.68
CA LEU A 325 16.16 12.96 6.41
C LEU A 325 16.03 12.77 7.93
N GLY A 326 14.89 12.26 8.37
CA GLY A 326 14.58 12.02 9.78
C GLY A 326 15.43 10.91 10.39
N GLY A 327 15.74 9.85 9.66
CA GLY A 327 16.61 8.76 10.13
C GLY A 327 18.03 9.21 10.48
N PHE A 328 18.49 10.31 9.88
CA PHE A 328 19.78 10.94 10.21
C PHE A 328 19.68 12.00 11.31
N ALA A 329 18.48 12.39 11.77
CA ALA A 329 18.32 13.35 12.87
C ALA A 329 19.09 12.96 14.15
N PRO A 330 19.12 11.68 14.58
CA PRO A 330 19.95 11.27 15.72
C PRO A 330 21.45 11.50 15.50
N VAL A 331 21.94 11.39 14.26
CA VAL A 331 23.36 11.64 13.97
C VAL A 331 23.71 13.12 14.12
N TRP A 332 22.78 14.03 13.80
CA TRP A 332 22.96 15.45 14.10
C TRP A 332 23.14 15.70 15.60
N ARG A 333 22.49 14.92 16.47
CA ARG A 333 22.69 15.00 17.92
C ARG A 333 24.01 14.37 18.36
N HIS A 334 24.34 13.17 17.87
CA HIS A 334 25.44 12.36 18.41
C HIS A 334 26.78 12.47 17.65
N GLY A 335 26.79 13.06 16.46
CA GLY A 335 28.00 13.29 15.64
C GLY A 335 28.58 12.06 14.96
N ARG A 336 28.02 10.86 15.18
CA ARG A 336 28.53 9.60 14.60
C ARG A 336 27.40 8.65 14.23
N ILE A 337 27.54 8.01 13.08
CA ILE A 337 26.69 6.90 12.65
C ILE A 337 26.94 5.72 13.61
N GLY A 338 25.86 5.08 14.06
CA GLY A 338 25.93 3.96 15.00
C GLY A 338 26.01 4.36 16.49
N ALA A 339 26.16 5.65 16.81
CA ALA A 339 26.08 6.11 18.20
C ALA A 339 24.63 6.18 18.73
N SER A 340 23.64 6.15 17.84
CA SER A 340 22.22 6.17 18.17
C SER A 340 21.65 4.75 18.23
N SER A 341 20.67 4.53 19.10
CA SER A 341 19.97 3.24 19.13
C SER A 341 19.17 3.03 17.85
N SER A 342 18.93 1.77 17.47
CA SER A 342 18.04 1.44 16.34
C SER A 342 16.64 2.04 16.51
N GLY A 343 16.15 2.13 17.76
CA GLY A 343 14.89 2.80 18.10
C GLY A 343 14.90 4.29 17.78
N GLN A 344 15.98 5.01 18.07
CA GLN A 344 16.11 6.43 17.72
C GLN A 344 16.16 6.66 16.21
N VAL A 345 16.92 5.83 15.48
CA VAL A 345 16.99 5.92 14.00
C VAL A 345 15.63 5.61 13.39
N GLY A 346 14.98 4.51 13.79
CA GLY A 346 13.63 4.16 13.35
C GLY A 346 12.60 5.23 13.72
N GLY A 347 12.71 5.81 14.91
CA GLY A 347 11.89 6.93 15.34
C GLY A 347 12.05 8.16 14.45
N GLY A 348 13.30 8.51 14.13
CA GLY A 348 13.62 9.59 13.21
C GLY A 348 13.01 9.36 11.83
N MET A 349 13.12 8.13 11.31
CA MET A 349 12.51 7.74 10.04
C MET A 349 10.98 7.88 10.06
N LEU A 350 10.31 7.44 11.13
CA LEU A 350 8.85 7.57 11.25
C LEU A 350 8.41 9.04 11.33
N ALA A 351 9.07 9.84 12.16
CA ALA A 351 8.75 11.26 12.28
C ALA A 351 8.98 12.01 10.96
N GLY A 352 10.12 11.75 10.33
CA GLY A 352 10.46 12.29 9.03
C GLY A 352 9.45 11.88 7.95
N ALA A 353 9.08 10.59 7.88
CA ALA A 353 8.09 10.08 6.93
C ALA A 353 6.76 10.81 7.05
N SER A 354 6.28 11.04 8.27
CA SER A 354 5.03 11.76 8.51
C SER A 354 5.09 13.22 8.10
N VAL A 355 6.20 13.93 8.38
CA VAL A 355 6.40 15.31 7.92
C VAL A 355 6.47 15.35 6.39
N GLY A 356 7.17 14.39 5.78
CA GLY A 356 7.25 14.24 4.33
C GLY A 356 5.88 13.97 3.71
N LEU A 357 5.09 13.07 4.29
CA LEU A 357 3.72 12.78 3.85
C LEU A 357 2.84 14.03 3.91
N ALA A 358 2.87 14.79 5.00
CA ALA A 358 2.11 16.03 5.14
C ALA A 358 2.55 17.09 4.11
N ALA A 359 3.86 17.23 3.89
CA ALA A 359 4.40 18.14 2.88
C ALA A 359 3.98 17.72 1.45
N GLY A 360 3.99 16.41 1.16
CA GLY A 360 3.52 15.87 -0.12
C GLY A 360 2.02 16.05 -0.32
N ALA A 361 1.24 15.85 0.73
CA ALA A 361 -0.21 16.05 0.70
C ALA A 361 -0.54 17.52 0.44
N PHE A 362 0.14 18.45 1.13
CA PHE A 362 0.03 19.89 0.87
C PHE A 362 0.46 20.25 -0.55
N ALA A 363 1.61 19.73 -1.01
CA ALA A 363 2.13 19.97 -2.35
C ALA A 363 1.18 19.45 -3.45
N ALA A 364 0.48 18.33 -3.21
CA ALA A 364 -0.52 17.80 -4.14
C ALA A 364 -1.71 18.75 -4.36
N GLN A 365 -2.02 19.62 -3.39
CA GLN A 365 -3.08 20.61 -3.52
C GLN A 365 -2.70 21.78 -4.43
N ILE A 366 -1.40 22.07 -4.58
CA ILE A 366 -0.89 23.23 -5.32
C ILE A 366 -0.18 22.86 -6.63
N VAL A 367 0.32 21.63 -6.76
CA VAL A 367 1.07 21.17 -7.94
C VAL A 367 0.37 20.00 -8.61
N ASP A 368 0.08 20.13 -9.89
CA ASP A 368 -0.30 18.99 -10.73
C ASP A 368 0.95 18.17 -11.08
N THR A 369 1.07 16.99 -10.48
CA THR A 369 2.27 16.16 -10.64
C THR A 369 2.09 15.07 -11.69
N ASN A 370 3.10 14.92 -12.54
CA ASN A 370 3.24 13.76 -13.41
C ASN A 370 4.14 12.73 -12.67
N PRO A 371 3.67 11.49 -12.41
CA PRO A 371 4.48 10.47 -11.73
C PRO A 371 5.83 10.19 -12.40
N ARG A 372 5.92 10.32 -13.73
CA ARG A 372 7.19 10.18 -14.45
C ARG A 372 8.16 11.31 -14.11
N ALA A 373 7.64 12.53 -14.00
CA ALA A 373 8.43 13.68 -13.60
C ALA A 373 8.91 13.52 -12.14
N LEU A 374 8.04 13.06 -11.24
CA LEU A 374 8.43 12.81 -9.85
C LEU A 374 9.56 11.79 -9.71
N ALA A 375 9.54 10.72 -10.50
CA ALA A 375 10.61 9.73 -10.49
C ALA A 375 11.97 10.33 -10.89
N GLU A 376 11.99 11.23 -11.87
CA GLU A 376 13.21 11.92 -12.30
C GLU A 376 13.66 12.98 -11.29
N VAL A 377 12.76 13.76 -10.70
CA VAL A 377 13.07 14.67 -9.57
C VAL A 377 13.69 13.88 -8.41
N GLY A 378 13.10 12.74 -8.06
CA GLY A 378 13.61 11.85 -7.01
C GLY A 378 14.97 11.25 -7.37
N PHE A 379 15.17 10.86 -8.64
CA PHE A 379 16.46 10.37 -9.11
C PHE A 379 17.56 11.45 -9.01
N ILE A 380 17.29 12.67 -9.49
CA ILE A 380 18.25 13.78 -9.46
C ILE A 380 18.56 14.18 -8.02
N GLY A 381 17.55 14.24 -7.15
CA GLY A 381 17.76 14.50 -5.72
C GLY A 381 18.58 13.41 -5.05
N ALA A 382 18.30 12.12 -5.32
CA ALA A 382 19.06 11.00 -4.76
C ALA A 382 20.51 11.00 -5.26
N GLY A 383 20.74 11.23 -6.56
CA GLY A 383 22.07 11.35 -7.14
C GLY A 383 22.87 12.52 -6.55
N SER A 384 22.23 13.67 -6.35
CA SER A 384 22.85 14.84 -5.71
C SER A 384 23.16 14.60 -4.24
N GLY A 385 22.29 13.87 -3.53
CA GLY A 385 22.55 13.45 -2.15
C GLY A 385 23.70 12.46 -2.04
N LEU A 386 23.75 11.44 -2.90
CA LEU A 386 24.90 10.51 -2.98
C LEU A 386 26.20 11.26 -3.26
N PHE A 387 26.15 12.22 -4.18
CA PHE A 387 27.28 13.10 -4.47
C PHE A 387 27.75 13.85 -3.21
N GLY A 388 26.83 14.49 -2.49
CA GLY A 388 27.13 15.21 -1.25
C GLY A 388 27.66 14.34 -0.12
N ALA A 389 27.04 13.17 0.12
CA ALA A 389 27.53 12.17 1.07
C ALA A 389 28.98 11.79 0.75
N GLY A 390 29.23 11.51 -0.53
CA GLY A 390 30.53 11.14 -1.04
C GLY A 390 31.60 12.19 -0.78
N LEU A 391 31.33 13.44 -1.16
CA LEU A 391 32.23 14.57 -0.91
C LEU A 391 32.57 14.72 0.57
N GLY A 392 31.57 14.64 1.46
CA GLY A 392 31.81 14.79 2.89
C GLY A 392 32.63 13.66 3.51
N MET A 393 32.53 12.43 2.98
CA MET A 393 33.35 11.30 3.43
C MET A 393 34.78 11.32 2.88
N MET A 394 35.01 12.00 1.75
CA MET A 394 36.36 12.21 1.21
C MET A 394 37.17 13.21 2.03
N ILE A 395 36.48 14.17 2.68
CA ILE A 395 37.09 15.11 3.63
C ILE A 395 37.41 14.33 4.92
N PRO A 396 38.66 14.36 5.42
CA PRO A 396 39.07 13.61 6.61
C PRO A 396 38.55 14.27 7.89
N TYR A 397 37.24 14.29 8.08
CA TYR A 397 36.57 14.87 9.24
C TYR A 397 35.99 13.76 10.13
N PRO A 398 36.31 13.70 11.44
CA PRO A 398 35.90 12.58 12.30
C PRO A 398 34.39 12.55 12.61
N ASP A 399 33.67 13.65 12.37
CA ASP A 399 32.22 13.77 12.59
C ASP A 399 31.45 13.36 11.32
N ASP A 400 30.37 12.59 11.47
CA ASP A 400 29.49 12.17 10.37
C ASP A 400 28.44 13.23 10.01
N ARG A 401 28.33 14.32 10.78
CA ARG A 401 27.45 15.46 10.45
C ARG A 401 27.80 16.12 9.12
N LEU A 402 29.09 16.18 8.76
CA LEU A 402 29.51 16.79 7.49
C LEU A 402 29.01 16.00 6.27
N PRO A 403 29.29 14.69 6.11
CA PRO A 403 28.75 13.92 4.99
C PRO A 403 27.23 13.87 4.97
N ILE A 404 26.58 13.77 6.13
CA ILE A 404 25.11 13.81 6.20
C ILE A 404 24.58 15.19 5.79
N GLY A 405 25.16 16.28 6.29
CA GLY A 405 24.78 17.63 5.93
C GLY A 405 24.92 17.92 4.45
N LEU A 406 26.02 17.49 3.84
CA LEU A 406 26.22 17.61 2.40
C LEU A 406 25.25 16.73 1.61
N MET A 407 24.99 15.50 2.06
CA MET A 407 23.99 14.61 1.44
C MET A 407 22.59 15.22 1.47
N GLN A 408 22.15 15.72 2.62
CA GLN A 408 20.83 16.32 2.79
C GLN A 408 20.73 17.63 2.00
N GLY A 409 21.74 18.51 2.14
CA GLY A 409 21.78 19.81 1.48
C GLY A 409 21.81 19.71 -0.04
N LEU A 410 22.72 18.90 -0.60
CA LEU A 410 22.78 18.70 -2.05
C LEU A 410 21.62 17.87 -2.57
N GLY A 411 21.07 16.94 -1.78
CA GLY A 411 19.85 16.22 -2.15
C GLY A 411 18.66 17.17 -2.32
N ILE A 412 18.41 18.04 -1.35
CA ILE A 412 17.35 19.06 -1.40
C ILE A 412 17.61 20.04 -2.56
N ALA A 413 18.85 20.53 -2.70
CA ALA A 413 19.20 21.43 -3.81
C ALA A 413 18.96 20.78 -5.17
N GLY A 414 19.37 19.52 -5.34
CA GLY A 414 19.13 18.74 -6.56
C GLY A 414 17.65 18.59 -6.89
N THR A 415 16.82 18.25 -5.88
CA THR A 415 15.36 18.19 -6.03
C THR A 415 14.79 19.53 -6.47
N LEU A 416 15.15 20.64 -5.82
CA LEU A 416 14.66 21.99 -6.15
C LEU A 416 15.10 22.44 -7.54
N LEU A 417 16.36 22.19 -7.92
CA LEU A 417 16.92 22.56 -9.22
C LEU A 417 16.37 21.70 -10.36
N SER A 418 15.94 20.47 -10.08
CA SER A 418 15.34 19.59 -11.09
C SER A 418 13.92 19.99 -11.50
N ALA A 419 13.16 20.64 -10.60
CA ALA A 419 11.78 21.03 -10.85
C ALA A 419 11.57 21.94 -12.08
N PRO A 420 12.40 22.97 -12.36
CA PRO A 420 12.30 23.73 -13.61
C PRO A 420 12.81 22.93 -14.83
N ILE A 421 13.84 22.10 -14.66
CA ILE A 421 14.48 21.35 -15.75
C ILE A 421 13.52 20.31 -16.32
N ILE A 422 12.69 19.70 -15.48
CA ILE A 422 11.88 18.56 -15.87
C ILE A 422 10.78 18.88 -16.88
N LYS A 423 10.43 20.16 -17.04
CA LYS A 423 9.53 20.61 -18.10
C LYS A 423 10.14 20.45 -19.49
N HIS A 424 11.46 20.32 -19.56
CA HIS A 424 12.24 20.24 -20.78
C HIS A 424 12.87 18.86 -21.02
N THR A 425 12.64 17.90 -20.13
CA THR A 425 13.21 16.55 -20.25
C THR A 425 12.13 15.52 -20.55
N GLN A 426 12.52 14.48 -21.29
CA GLN A 426 11.63 13.35 -21.62
C GLN A 426 12.38 12.03 -21.45
N TYR A 427 12.30 11.45 -20.25
CA TYR A 427 12.94 10.17 -19.98
C TYR A 427 12.26 9.00 -20.69
N ARG A 428 12.97 8.43 -21.66
CA ARG A 428 12.68 7.14 -22.29
C ARG A 428 13.23 5.99 -21.43
N GLY A 429 12.85 4.76 -21.77
CA GLY A 429 13.37 3.57 -21.08
C GLY A 429 14.90 3.45 -21.20
N THR A 430 15.45 3.78 -22.37
CA THR A 430 16.89 3.80 -22.66
C THR A 430 17.66 4.80 -21.82
N ASP A 431 17.04 5.95 -21.51
CA ASP A 431 17.67 7.02 -20.73
C ASP A 431 17.91 6.58 -19.29
N ARG A 432 16.96 5.81 -18.73
CA ARG A 432 17.10 5.19 -17.41
C ARG A 432 18.22 4.17 -17.39
N LEU A 433 18.38 3.39 -18.46
CA LEU A 433 19.47 2.42 -18.59
C LEU A 433 20.82 3.14 -18.68
N LEU A 434 20.96 4.15 -19.54
CA LEU A 434 22.18 4.96 -19.65
C LEU A 434 22.56 5.56 -18.30
N THR A 435 21.60 6.16 -17.62
CA THR A 435 21.78 6.74 -16.30
C THR A 435 22.26 5.72 -15.27
N THR A 436 21.67 4.51 -15.27
CA THR A 436 22.07 3.41 -14.37
C THR A 436 23.49 2.94 -14.66
N LEU A 437 23.84 2.76 -15.94
CA LEU A 437 25.18 2.38 -16.35
C LEU A 437 26.21 3.46 -15.99
N ALA A 438 25.84 4.74 -16.12
CA ALA A 438 26.67 5.86 -15.72
C ALA A 438 26.91 5.93 -14.20
N VAL A 439 25.92 5.56 -13.37
CA VAL A 439 26.12 5.36 -11.92
C VAL A 439 27.15 4.28 -11.65
N GLY A 440 27.03 3.12 -12.31
CA GLY A 440 27.96 1.99 -12.14
C GLY A 440 29.38 2.33 -12.59
N PHE A 441 29.51 3.00 -13.74
CA PHE A 441 30.80 3.47 -14.24
C PHE A 441 31.40 4.56 -13.35
N GLY A 442 30.58 5.50 -12.86
CA GLY A 442 30.99 6.46 -11.84
C GLY A 442 31.54 5.76 -10.61
N ALA A 443 30.82 4.79 -10.03
CA ALA A 443 31.27 4.01 -8.88
C ALA A 443 32.61 3.29 -9.13
N TRP A 444 32.78 2.69 -10.32
CA TRP A 444 34.03 2.07 -10.76
C TRP A 444 35.18 3.09 -10.77
N GLN A 445 34.96 4.27 -11.36
CA GLN A 445 35.96 5.33 -11.43
C GLN A 445 36.35 5.84 -10.03
N GLY A 446 35.38 6.06 -9.15
CA GLY A 446 35.63 6.52 -7.78
C GLY A 446 36.40 5.49 -6.95
N THR A 447 36.04 4.21 -7.07
CA THR A 447 36.76 3.11 -6.41
C THR A 447 38.22 3.13 -6.84
N GLY A 448 38.45 3.15 -8.15
CA GLY A 448 39.78 3.01 -8.67
C GLY A 448 40.66 4.24 -8.36
N ALA A 449 40.14 5.46 -8.54
CA ALA A 449 40.86 6.68 -8.22
C ALA A 449 41.23 6.76 -6.73
N ALA A 450 40.32 6.39 -5.83
CA ALA A 450 40.60 6.37 -4.40
C ALA A 450 41.66 5.34 -4.01
N LEU A 451 41.63 4.14 -4.62
CA LEU A 451 42.65 3.12 -4.41
C LEU A 451 44.02 3.54 -4.96
N MET A 452 44.07 4.24 -6.10
CA MET A 452 45.32 4.80 -6.65
C MET A 452 45.96 5.83 -5.70
N LEU A 453 45.13 6.60 -5.00
CA LEU A 453 45.55 7.62 -4.04
C LEU A 453 45.82 7.06 -2.63
N ASN A 454 45.77 5.73 -2.45
CA ASN A 454 45.89 5.06 -1.14
C ASN A 454 44.92 5.63 -0.09
N ALA A 455 43.70 5.98 -0.51
CA ALA A 455 42.70 6.56 0.36
C ALA A 455 42.26 5.57 1.47
N SER A 456 41.83 6.11 2.62
CA SER A 456 41.24 5.30 3.68
C SER A 456 39.93 4.63 3.23
N ARG A 457 39.48 3.57 3.91
CA ARG A 457 38.21 2.88 3.58
C ARG A 457 37.01 3.84 3.52
N ARG A 458 36.97 4.82 4.43
CA ARG A 458 35.92 5.87 4.44
C ARG A 458 36.01 6.76 3.21
N GLN A 459 37.21 7.19 2.84
CA GLN A 459 37.40 8.00 1.64
C GLN A 459 37.16 7.23 0.35
N VAL A 460 37.44 5.91 0.31
CA VAL A 460 37.06 5.04 -0.81
C VAL A 460 35.53 5.00 -0.93
N ALA A 461 34.81 4.71 0.16
CA ALA A 461 33.34 4.75 0.15
C ALA A 461 32.80 6.12 -0.27
N GLY A 462 33.45 7.20 0.20
CA GLY A 462 33.16 8.57 -0.19
C GLY A 462 33.34 8.80 -1.69
N ALA A 463 34.48 8.41 -2.25
CA ALA A 463 34.75 8.54 -3.67
C ALA A 463 33.76 7.75 -4.53
N VAL A 464 33.44 6.51 -4.14
CA VAL A 464 32.44 5.69 -4.84
C VAL A 464 31.07 6.37 -4.85
N MET A 465 30.59 6.85 -3.71
CA MET A 465 29.29 7.54 -3.63
C MET A 465 29.30 8.85 -4.40
N ALA A 466 30.38 9.63 -4.32
CA ALA A 466 30.55 10.88 -5.03
C ALA A 466 30.44 10.66 -6.54
N THR A 467 31.28 9.79 -7.08
CA THR A 467 31.34 9.57 -8.53
C THR A 467 30.14 8.79 -9.03
N ALA A 468 29.50 7.91 -8.23
CA ALA A 468 28.24 7.27 -8.58
C ALA A 468 27.10 8.30 -8.70
N GLY A 469 26.99 9.21 -7.74
CA GLY A 469 26.03 10.31 -7.77
C GLY A 469 26.26 11.23 -8.98
N LEU A 470 27.50 11.66 -9.19
CA LEU A 470 27.89 12.47 -10.34
C LEU A 470 27.65 11.75 -11.67
N GLY A 471 27.96 10.45 -11.74
CA GLY A 471 27.73 9.61 -12.92
C GLY A 471 26.25 9.51 -13.25
N GLY A 472 25.38 9.32 -12.24
CA GLY A 472 23.94 9.37 -12.42
C GLY A 472 23.45 10.72 -12.95
N LEU A 473 23.91 11.83 -12.36
CA LEU A 473 23.56 13.19 -12.81
C LEU A 473 24.07 13.50 -14.22
N ALA A 474 25.29 13.05 -14.56
CA ALA A 474 25.86 13.22 -15.88
C ALA A 474 25.13 12.36 -16.92
N GLY A 475 24.85 11.09 -16.60
CA GLY A 475 24.07 10.19 -17.47
C GLY A 475 22.67 10.73 -17.73
N ALA A 476 22.04 11.28 -16.70
CA ALA A 476 20.75 11.97 -16.78
C ALA A 476 20.76 13.18 -17.72
N ALA A 477 21.81 14.00 -17.65
CA ALA A 477 21.97 15.16 -18.52
C ALA A 477 22.31 14.76 -19.96
N ILE A 478 23.22 13.79 -20.14
CA ILE A 478 23.66 13.29 -21.44
C ILE A 478 22.51 12.62 -22.19
N SER A 479 21.63 11.87 -21.50
CA SER A 479 20.50 11.19 -22.14
C SER A 479 19.53 12.14 -22.84
N GLN A 480 19.49 13.42 -22.46
CA GLN A 480 18.67 14.42 -23.15
C GLN A 480 19.25 14.83 -24.51
N GLY A 481 20.57 14.73 -24.67
CA GLY A 481 21.27 15.11 -25.90
C GLY A 481 21.58 13.93 -26.83
N VAL A 482 21.47 12.69 -26.34
CA VAL A 482 21.89 11.50 -27.09
C VAL A 482 20.77 10.47 -27.13
N SER A 483 20.36 10.10 -28.34
CA SER A 483 19.39 9.02 -28.57
C SER A 483 20.14 7.73 -28.85
N LEU A 484 20.38 6.93 -27.81
CA LEU A 484 20.94 5.58 -27.94
C LEU A 484 19.85 4.52 -27.75
N THR A 485 19.88 3.50 -28.61
CA THR A 485 19.14 2.26 -28.41
C THR A 485 19.73 1.47 -27.24
N GLN A 486 18.94 0.54 -26.69
CA GLN A 486 19.42 -0.35 -25.63
C GLN A 486 20.64 -1.17 -26.08
N GLY A 487 20.66 -1.63 -27.34
CA GLY A 487 21.79 -2.37 -27.90
C GLY A 487 23.07 -1.53 -27.94
N GLU A 488 22.98 -0.27 -28.39
CA GLU A 488 24.11 0.66 -28.41
C GLU A 488 24.66 0.92 -27.00
N LEU A 489 23.79 1.06 -25.99
CA LEU A 489 24.22 1.25 -24.61
C LEU A 489 24.99 0.04 -24.06
N TRP A 490 24.48 -1.17 -24.23
CA TRP A 490 25.19 -2.38 -23.79
C TRP A 490 26.52 -2.55 -24.50
N THR A 491 26.54 -2.27 -25.80
CA THR A 491 27.77 -2.29 -26.61
C THR A 491 28.78 -1.25 -26.13
N LEU A 492 28.34 -0.03 -25.85
CA LEU A 492 29.21 1.02 -25.35
C LEU A 492 29.90 0.59 -24.04
N PHE A 493 29.13 0.16 -23.05
CA PHE A 493 29.67 -0.22 -21.74
C PHE A 493 30.42 -1.56 -21.75
N SER A 494 30.15 -2.47 -22.69
CA SER A 494 30.93 -3.69 -22.85
C SER A 494 32.41 -3.42 -23.19
N GLY A 495 32.69 -2.36 -23.96
CA GLY A 495 34.06 -1.92 -24.25
C GLY A 495 34.82 -1.59 -22.98
N SER A 496 34.14 -0.92 -22.03
CA SER A 496 34.69 -0.61 -20.72
C SER A 496 35.09 -1.87 -19.95
N VAL A 497 34.19 -2.87 -19.91
CA VAL A 497 34.43 -4.14 -19.22
C VAL A 497 35.62 -4.89 -19.84
N TRP A 498 35.69 -4.97 -21.17
CA TRP A 498 36.79 -5.65 -21.85
C TRP A 498 38.13 -4.93 -21.68
N GLY A 499 38.14 -3.61 -21.80
CA GLY A 499 39.33 -2.80 -21.58
C GLY A 499 39.92 -3.04 -20.18
N GLY A 500 39.07 -2.99 -19.14
CA GLY A 500 39.48 -3.31 -17.77
C GLY A 500 39.99 -4.75 -17.63
N THR A 501 39.27 -5.72 -18.19
CA THR A 501 39.65 -7.15 -18.10
C THR A 501 41.02 -7.43 -18.71
N VAL A 502 41.29 -6.89 -19.90
CA VAL A 502 42.58 -7.06 -20.61
C VAL A 502 43.72 -6.42 -19.82
N ALA A 503 43.51 -5.25 -19.24
CA ALA A 503 44.54 -4.56 -18.46
C ALA A 503 44.81 -5.18 -17.09
N ALA A 504 43.77 -5.62 -16.37
CA ALA A 504 43.93 -6.36 -15.13
C ALA A 504 44.81 -7.60 -15.37
N PHE A 505 44.64 -8.27 -16.51
CA PHE A 505 45.50 -9.37 -16.90
C PHE A 505 46.91 -8.95 -17.27
N ALA A 506 47.07 -7.95 -18.14
CA ALA A 506 48.39 -7.47 -18.54
C ALA A 506 49.25 -7.08 -17.31
N THR A 507 48.63 -6.49 -16.29
CA THR A 507 49.30 -6.16 -15.04
C THR A 507 49.62 -7.38 -14.16
N ASN A 508 48.78 -8.41 -14.16
CA ASN A 508 49.07 -9.69 -13.50
C ASN A 508 50.18 -10.49 -14.20
N VAL A 509 50.27 -10.43 -15.52
CA VAL A 509 51.41 -11.01 -16.27
C VAL A 509 52.69 -10.22 -16.01
N ALA A 510 52.64 -8.89 -16.02
CA ALA A 510 53.79 -8.05 -15.69
C ALA A 510 54.29 -8.29 -14.25
N ARG A 511 53.40 -8.71 -13.34
CA ARG A 511 53.75 -9.11 -11.97
C ARG A 511 54.71 -10.30 -11.89
N LEU A 512 54.68 -11.20 -12.88
CA LEU A 512 55.60 -12.34 -12.94
C LEU A 512 57.06 -11.89 -13.12
N GLY A 513 57.29 -10.66 -13.60
CA GLY A 513 58.62 -10.07 -13.75
C GLY A 513 58.98 -8.97 -12.75
N ARG A 514 57.99 -8.25 -12.16
CA ARG A 514 58.22 -7.12 -11.24
C ARG A 514 57.07 -6.95 -10.24
N LYS A 515 57.35 -6.58 -8.98
CA LYS A 515 56.31 -6.24 -7.98
C LYS A 515 55.64 -4.90 -8.34
N LEU A 516 54.53 -4.96 -9.08
CA LEU A 516 53.67 -3.79 -9.29
C LEU A 516 52.84 -3.51 -8.02
N SER A 517 52.73 -2.23 -7.66
CA SER A 517 51.87 -1.79 -6.56
C SER A 517 50.39 -1.99 -6.92
N THR A 518 49.53 -2.19 -5.92
CA THR A 518 48.07 -2.30 -6.12
C THR A 518 47.50 -1.05 -6.78
N ALA A 519 47.99 0.13 -6.41
CA ALA A 519 47.62 1.41 -7.03
C ALA A 519 47.92 1.42 -8.54
N THR A 520 49.10 0.94 -8.94
CA THR A 520 49.48 0.86 -10.37
C THR A 520 48.59 -0.12 -11.14
N GLN A 521 48.25 -1.27 -10.55
CA GLN A 521 47.35 -2.25 -11.18
C GLN A 521 45.95 -1.68 -11.39
N VAL A 522 45.39 -1.09 -10.36
CA VAL A 522 44.06 -0.48 -10.41
C VAL A 522 44.06 0.64 -11.45
N GLY A 523 45.07 1.51 -11.45
CA GLY A 523 45.16 2.61 -12.41
C GLY A 523 45.27 2.18 -13.86
N VAL A 524 46.12 1.17 -14.17
CA VAL A 524 46.21 0.62 -15.53
C VAL A 524 44.89 -0.02 -15.96
N THR A 525 44.19 -0.69 -15.03
CA THR A 525 42.88 -1.29 -15.29
C THR A 525 41.82 -0.23 -15.61
N MET A 526 41.80 0.88 -14.87
CA MET A 526 40.88 2.00 -15.13
C MET A 526 41.14 2.67 -16.48
N ILE A 527 42.40 3.03 -16.77
CA ILE A 527 42.76 3.70 -18.03
C ILE A 527 42.35 2.83 -19.22
N ALA A 528 42.59 1.53 -19.15
CA ALA A 528 42.20 0.63 -20.22
C ALA A 528 40.68 0.45 -20.33
N SER A 529 39.96 0.46 -19.21
CA SER A 529 38.50 0.53 -19.20
C SER A 529 37.99 1.77 -19.96
N ASP A 530 38.59 2.94 -19.74
CA ASP A 530 38.22 4.18 -20.44
C ASP A 530 38.56 4.13 -21.93
N VAL A 531 39.73 3.57 -22.27
CA VAL A 531 40.12 3.34 -23.67
C VAL A 531 39.13 2.40 -24.34
N GLY A 532 38.74 1.30 -23.69
CA GLY A 532 37.75 0.36 -24.20
C GLY A 532 36.39 1.01 -24.45
N LEU A 533 35.91 1.83 -23.50
CA LEU A 533 34.70 2.63 -23.66
C LEU A 533 34.79 3.58 -24.86
N GLY A 534 35.92 4.30 -24.98
CA GLY A 534 36.16 5.25 -26.07
C GLY A 534 36.24 4.57 -27.45
N LEU A 535 36.85 3.38 -27.53
CA LEU A 535 36.91 2.58 -28.76
C LEU A 535 35.52 2.07 -29.16
N SER A 536 34.71 1.60 -28.21
CA SER A 536 33.32 1.21 -28.48
C SER A 536 32.46 2.40 -28.90
N ALA A 537 32.66 3.57 -28.27
CA ALA A 537 31.99 4.81 -28.68
C ALA A 537 32.38 5.21 -30.12
N LEU A 538 33.66 5.12 -30.47
CA LEU A 538 34.16 5.41 -31.81
C LEU A 538 33.59 4.41 -32.84
N ALA A 539 33.49 3.13 -32.50
CA ALA A 539 32.90 2.10 -33.35
C ALA A 539 31.42 2.35 -33.64
N LEU A 540 30.66 2.78 -32.63
CA LEU A 540 29.25 3.16 -32.77
C LEU A 540 29.06 4.53 -33.43
N SER A 541 30.10 5.37 -33.46
CA SER A 541 29.98 6.74 -33.95
C SER A 541 29.60 6.80 -35.45
N PRO A 542 29.05 7.93 -35.93
CA PRO A 542 28.75 8.12 -37.35
C PRO A 542 29.94 7.95 -38.30
N ALA A 543 31.17 7.97 -37.78
CA ALA A 543 32.38 7.77 -38.57
C ALA A 543 32.62 6.30 -38.93
N LEU A 544 32.34 5.36 -38.03
CA LEU A 544 32.54 3.92 -38.24
C LEU A 544 31.23 3.15 -38.48
N ARG A 545 30.09 3.67 -38.01
CA ARG A 545 28.73 3.14 -38.23
C ARG A 545 28.61 1.64 -38.00
N MET A 546 29.29 1.10 -37.00
CA MET A 546 29.23 -0.33 -36.71
C MET A 546 27.88 -0.64 -36.04
N PRO A 547 27.06 -1.57 -36.58
CA PRO A 547 25.80 -1.93 -35.95
C PRO A 547 26.02 -2.44 -34.52
N ALA A 548 25.18 -2.02 -33.58
CA ALA A 548 25.33 -2.41 -32.18
C ALA A 548 25.18 -3.92 -31.99
N GLU A 549 24.38 -4.58 -32.81
CA GLU A 549 24.21 -6.03 -32.83
C GLU A 549 25.54 -6.72 -33.17
N ARG A 550 26.30 -6.17 -34.12
CA ARG A 550 27.59 -6.70 -34.53
C ARG A 550 28.57 -6.70 -33.35
N LEU A 551 28.63 -5.61 -32.61
CA LEU A 551 29.44 -5.52 -31.40
C LEU A 551 28.91 -6.40 -30.26
N GLY A 552 27.60 -6.51 -30.10
CA GLY A 552 26.96 -7.45 -29.17
C GLY A 552 27.39 -8.89 -29.42
N TRP A 553 27.42 -9.33 -30.68
CA TRP A 553 27.95 -10.64 -31.06
C TRP A 553 29.43 -10.77 -30.75
N ILE A 554 30.25 -9.77 -31.08
CA ILE A 554 31.69 -9.77 -30.74
C ILE A 554 31.90 -9.99 -29.23
N ASN A 555 31.11 -9.33 -28.39
CA ASN A 555 31.15 -9.53 -26.94
C ASN A 555 30.76 -10.94 -26.51
N LEU A 556 29.72 -11.52 -27.12
CA LEU A 556 29.31 -12.92 -26.84
C LEU A 556 30.41 -13.90 -27.21
N PHE A 557 31.10 -13.70 -28.34
CA PHE A 557 32.26 -14.50 -28.70
C PHE A 557 33.42 -14.30 -27.72
N GLY A 558 33.65 -13.08 -27.23
CA GLY A 558 34.59 -12.80 -26.15
C GLY A 558 34.26 -13.57 -24.86
N LEU A 559 33.00 -13.57 -24.42
CA LEU A 559 32.54 -14.32 -23.25
C LEU A 559 32.66 -15.84 -23.47
N GLY A 560 32.28 -16.35 -24.64
CA GLY A 560 32.44 -17.76 -25.00
C GLY A 560 33.90 -18.18 -25.01
N GLY A 561 34.78 -17.34 -25.58
CA GLY A 561 36.22 -17.53 -25.52
C GLY A 561 36.74 -17.53 -24.10
N THR A 562 36.25 -16.63 -23.23
CA THR A 562 36.57 -16.61 -21.79
C THR A 562 36.24 -17.95 -21.13
N ALA A 563 35.04 -18.46 -21.35
CA ALA A 563 34.59 -19.72 -20.77
C ALA A 563 35.44 -20.91 -21.23
N VAL A 564 35.75 -20.99 -22.52
CA VAL A 564 36.65 -22.01 -23.09
C VAL A 564 38.05 -21.87 -22.51
N GLY A 565 38.57 -20.66 -22.42
CA GLY A 565 39.88 -20.38 -21.87
C GLY A 565 40.00 -20.73 -20.39
N VAL A 566 38.98 -20.43 -19.58
CA VAL A 566 38.87 -20.89 -18.18
C VAL A 566 38.88 -22.41 -18.11
N ALA A 567 38.08 -23.08 -18.94
CA ALA A 567 38.00 -24.54 -18.96
C ALA A 567 39.34 -25.21 -19.32
N ILE A 568 40.12 -24.59 -20.23
CA ILE A 568 41.46 -25.05 -20.61
C ILE A 568 42.52 -24.69 -19.56
N GLY A 569 42.38 -23.54 -18.90
CA GLY A 569 43.31 -23.04 -17.89
C GLY A 569 43.14 -23.67 -16.51
N ALA A 570 41.93 -24.07 -16.13
CA ALA A 570 41.62 -24.64 -14.82
C ALA A 570 42.39 -25.94 -14.45
N PRO A 571 42.67 -26.87 -15.38
CA PRO A 571 43.53 -28.04 -15.12
C PRO A 571 44.99 -27.69 -14.81
N ILE A 572 45.46 -26.51 -15.25
CA ILE A 572 46.82 -26.03 -15.02
C ILE A 572 46.85 -25.41 -13.62
N ARG A 573 47.07 -26.25 -12.58
CA ARG A 573 47.01 -25.97 -11.12
C ARG A 573 47.86 -24.79 -10.61
N SER A 574 47.58 -23.59 -11.10
CA SER A 574 48.13 -22.33 -10.63
C SER A 574 47.06 -21.26 -10.83
N ASP A 575 46.90 -20.36 -9.86
CA ASP A 575 46.00 -19.19 -10.02
C ASP A 575 46.32 -18.41 -11.31
N THR A 576 47.59 -18.45 -11.74
CA THR A 576 48.09 -17.93 -13.01
C THR A 576 47.49 -18.61 -14.24
N GLY A 577 47.32 -19.94 -14.24
CA GLY A 577 46.80 -20.71 -15.37
C GLY A 577 45.35 -20.38 -15.69
N THR A 578 44.51 -20.21 -14.66
CA THR A 578 43.12 -19.79 -14.83
C THR A 578 43.03 -18.34 -15.33
N GLN A 579 43.86 -17.44 -14.81
CA GLN A 579 43.90 -16.03 -15.26
C GLN A 579 44.38 -15.90 -16.72
N ILE A 580 45.40 -16.67 -17.13
CA ILE A 580 45.86 -16.75 -18.52
C ILE A 580 44.76 -17.32 -19.41
N GLY A 581 44.08 -18.38 -18.96
CA GLY A 581 42.95 -18.97 -19.64
C GLY A 581 41.84 -17.95 -19.92
N VAL A 582 41.37 -17.22 -18.89
CA VAL A 582 40.34 -16.16 -19.01
C VAL A 582 40.70 -15.21 -20.15
N VAL A 583 41.91 -14.67 -20.18
CA VAL A 583 42.24 -13.56 -21.11
C VAL A 583 42.67 -14.02 -22.49
N ALA A 584 43.48 -15.07 -22.59
CA ALA A 584 43.79 -15.65 -23.90
C ALA A 584 42.51 -16.13 -24.58
N GLY A 585 41.63 -16.78 -23.81
CA GLY A 585 40.29 -17.16 -24.26
C GLY A 585 39.46 -15.97 -24.69
N SER A 586 39.39 -14.92 -23.86
CA SER A 586 38.65 -13.68 -24.17
C SER A 586 39.12 -13.03 -25.47
N LEU A 587 40.43 -12.87 -25.65
CA LEU A 587 41.03 -12.24 -26.84
C LEU A 587 40.78 -13.07 -28.10
N VAL A 588 40.99 -14.38 -28.04
CA VAL A 588 40.70 -15.29 -29.15
C VAL A 588 39.21 -15.25 -29.48
N GLY A 589 38.35 -15.24 -28.46
CA GLY A 589 36.91 -15.04 -28.59
C GLY A 589 36.57 -13.74 -29.31
N LEU A 590 37.04 -12.60 -28.82
CA LEU A 590 36.79 -11.28 -29.42
C LEU A 590 37.27 -11.21 -30.87
N VAL A 591 38.48 -11.68 -31.18
CA VAL A 591 39.02 -11.72 -32.55
C VAL A 591 38.17 -12.63 -33.44
N SER A 592 37.79 -13.81 -32.95
CA SER A 592 36.91 -14.73 -33.67
C SER A 592 35.54 -14.13 -33.92
N GLY A 593 35.00 -13.37 -32.96
CA GLY A 593 33.75 -12.61 -33.11
C GLY A 593 33.87 -11.52 -34.16
N VAL A 594 34.96 -10.76 -34.20
CA VAL A 594 35.20 -9.73 -35.23
C VAL A 594 35.22 -10.37 -36.61
N ILE A 595 35.93 -11.49 -36.76
CA ILE A 595 35.99 -12.24 -38.02
C ILE A 595 34.60 -12.79 -38.39
N ALA A 596 33.95 -13.53 -37.49
CA ALA A 596 32.67 -14.19 -37.74
C ALA A 596 31.57 -13.19 -38.09
N THR A 597 31.49 -12.09 -37.35
CA THR A 597 30.47 -11.05 -37.58
C THR A 597 30.74 -10.20 -38.82
N GLY A 598 31.99 -10.21 -39.34
CA GLY A 598 32.32 -9.68 -40.67
C GLY A 598 31.64 -10.44 -41.81
N TYR A 599 31.35 -11.74 -41.62
CA TYR A 599 30.62 -12.58 -42.57
C TYR A 599 29.11 -12.63 -42.32
N MET A 600 28.64 -12.19 -41.15
CA MET A 600 27.20 -12.13 -40.84
C MET A 600 26.56 -10.90 -41.49
N ARG A 601 25.45 -11.11 -42.19
CA ARG A 601 24.58 -10.03 -42.66
C ARG A 601 23.56 -9.71 -41.58
N PHE A 602 23.74 -8.58 -40.92
CA PHE A 602 22.72 -8.02 -40.04
C PHE A 602 21.72 -7.30 -40.95
N SER A 603 20.52 -7.85 -41.10
CA SER A 603 19.45 -7.21 -41.88
C SER A 603 19.05 -5.92 -41.20
N ASP A 604 19.12 -4.80 -41.91
CA ASP A 604 18.98 -3.46 -41.33
C ASP A 604 17.64 -3.24 -40.60
N HIS A 605 16.57 -3.98 -40.90
CA HIS A 605 15.25 -3.74 -40.32
C HIS A 605 14.48 -5.03 -40.02
N VAL A 606 14.45 -5.42 -38.75
CA VAL A 606 13.23 -5.95 -38.16
C VAL A 606 12.90 -4.99 -37.01
N ALA A 607 12.26 -3.87 -37.35
CA ALA A 607 11.50 -3.12 -36.36
C ALA A 607 10.40 -4.08 -35.87
N LEU A 608 10.70 -4.84 -34.81
CA LEU A 608 9.67 -5.47 -34.02
C LEU A 608 8.82 -4.30 -33.51
N GLY A 609 7.70 -4.06 -34.20
CA GLY A 609 6.68 -3.11 -33.79
C GLY A 609 6.12 -3.56 -32.45
N VAL A 610 6.85 -3.25 -31.38
CA VAL A 610 6.36 -3.24 -30.01
C VAL A 610 5.80 -1.83 -29.79
N ASP A 611 4.91 -1.41 -30.67
CA ASP A 611 3.91 -0.42 -30.29
C ASP A 611 2.97 -1.17 -29.35
N GLY A 612 3.25 -1.02 -28.06
CA GLY A 612 2.40 -1.49 -26.96
C GLY A 612 1.09 -0.71 -26.86
N ASP A 613 0.42 -0.49 -28.00
CA ASP A 613 -1.00 -0.21 -27.99
C ASP A 613 -1.69 -1.54 -27.71
N MET A 614 -2.01 -1.75 -26.43
CA MET A 614 -3.13 -2.58 -26.04
C MET A 614 -4.36 -2.12 -26.82
N ALA A 615 -4.56 -2.72 -27.99
CA ALA A 615 -5.84 -2.82 -28.63
C ALA A 615 -6.76 -3.55 -27.64
N LEU A 616 -7.42 -2.76 -26.80
CA LEU A 616 -8.63 -3.15 -26.10
C LEU A 616 -9.53 -3.80 -27.14
N ALA A 617 -9.64 -5.11 -27.03
CA ALA A 617 -10.57 -5.93 -27.77
C ALA A 617 -11.98 -5.38 -27.54
N ARG A 618 -12.45 -4.50 -28.42
CA ARG A 618 -13.87 -4.34 -28.69
C ARG A 618 -14.32 -5.62 -29.40
N SER A 619 -14.67 -6.63 -28.61
CA SER A 619 -15.45 -7.76 -29.08
C SER A 619 -16.81 -7.23 -29.55
N SER A 620 -16.93 -7.11 -30.87
CA SER A 620 -18.19 -6.97 -31.58
C SER A 620 -19.00 -8.26 -31.40
N HIS A 621 -20.15 -8.15 -30.74
CA HIS A 621 -21.29 -9.02 -31.00
C HIS A 621 -22.39 -8.15 -31.61
N GLY A 622 -22.50 -8.24 -32.93
CA GLY A 622 -23.73 -7.86 -33.62
C GLY A 622 -24.76 -8.98 -33.51
N PRO A 623 -26.03 -8.65 -33.73
CA PRO A 623 -26.69 -9.29 -34.87
C PRO A 623 -27.21 -8.26 -35.88
N ARG A 624 -27.03 -8.65 -37.14
CA ARG A 624 -27.62 -8.10 -38.35
C ARG A 624 -29.14 -7.88 -38.20
N THR A 625 -29.60 -6.69 -38.58
CA THR A 625 -30.79 -6.54 -39.42
C THR A 625 -30.61 -5.37 -40.41
N THR A 626 -30.64 -5.74 -41.68
CA THR A 626 -31.07 -5.02 -42.89
C THR A 626 -31.69 -3.61 -42.73
N ARG A 627 -31.27 -2.64 -43.56
CA ARG A 627 -32.07 -2.02 -44.66
C ARG A 627 -31.36 -0.78 -45.29
N ARG A 628 -30.92 -0.94 -46.55
CA ARG A 628 -31.09 -0.09 -47.75
C ARG A 628 -31.22 1.47 -47.63
N ALA A 629 -30.34 2.20 -48.33
CA ALA A 629 -30.56 3.40 -49.19
C ALA A 629 -29.27 4.27 -49.25
N SER A 630 -28.47 4.21 -50.33
CA SER A 630 -28.47 5.09 -51.54
C SER A 630 -27.93 6.52 -51.34
N GLY A 631 -26.91 6.88 -52.13
CA GLY A 631 -26.38 8.23 -52.33
C GLY A 631 -24.91 8.33 -51.88
N GLY A 632 -23.88 8.37 -52.72
CA GLY A 632 -23.77 9.03 -54.03
C GLY A 632 -23.11 10.40 -53.86
N ARG A 633 -21.77 10.47 -53.84
CA ARG A 633 -20.99 11.62 -54.33
C ARG A 633 -19.50 11.35 -54.38
N ALA A 634 -18.97 11.39 -55.59
CA ALA A 634 -17.56 11.43 -55.91
C ALA A 634 -16.96 12.80 -55.57
N ARG A 635 -15.71 12.84 -55.07
CA ARG A 635 -14.81 14.00 -55.15
C ARG A 635 -13.35 13.53 -55.32
N THR A 636 -12.90 13.65 -56.56
CA THR A 636 -11.62 14.22 -57.03
C THR A 636 -10.38 14.11 -56.13
N ALA A 637 -9.42 13.35 -56.65
CA ALA A 637 -8.00 13.35 -56.27
C ALA A 637 -7.30 14.65 -56.70
N ALA A 638 -6.33 15.08 -55.90
CA ALA A 638 -5.29 16.05 -56.25
C ALA A 638 -3.92 15.56 -55.71
N PRO A 639 -2.80 15.84 -56.39
CA PRO A 639 -1.51 15.19 -56.16
C PRO A 639 -0.66 15.87 -55.07
N PRO A 640 0.38 15.21 -54.51
CA PRO A 640 1.24 15.82 -53.51
C PRO A 640 2.33 16.69 -54.15
N SER A 641 2.38 17.96 -53.75
CA SER A 641 3.48 18.88 -54.04
C SER A 641 4.59 18.75 -53.00
N ALA A 642 5.82 18.57 -53.48
CA ALA A 642 7.04 18.70 -52.71
C ALA A 642 7.35 20.17 -52.37
N SER A 643 7.81 20.44 -51.14
CA SER A 643 8.59 21.63 -50.75
C SER A 643 9.41 21.24 -49.51
N SER A 644 10.72 21.03 -49.64
CA SER A 644 11.79 22.02 -49.46
C SER A 644 11.79 22.68 -48.09
N GLY A 645 12.84 22.38 -47.32
CA GLY A 645 13.01 22.85 -45.95
C GLY A 645 13.31 24.35 -45.85
N ARG A 646 12.85 24.94 -44.74
CA ARG A 646 13.39 26.16 -44.14
C ARG A 646 13.30 26.05 -42.62
N LEU A 647 14.41 26.33 -41.96
CA LEU A 647 14.54 26.58 -40.53
C LEU A 647 13.63 27.75 -40.10
N PRO A 648 12.98 27.72 -38.93
CA PRO A 648 12.40 28.92 -38.36
C PRO A 648 13.41 29.60 -37.41
N SER A 649 13.88 30.77 -37.84
CA SER A 649 14.34 31.85 -36.96
C SER A 649 13.14 32.40 -36.17
N PHE A 650 13.18 32.33 -34.85
CA PHE A 650 12.12 32.87 -33.97
C PHE A 650 12.68 34.01 -33.10
N ILE A 651 12.66 35.23 -33.65
CA ILE A 651 12.67 36.49 -32.89
C ILE A 651 11.74 37.45 -33.64
N ALA A 652 10.92 38.19 -32.88
CA ALA A 652 10.01 39.28 -33.25
C ALA A 652 8.58 38.88 -33.67
N ASP A 653 7.65 38.90 -32.70
CA ASP A 653 6.56 39.91 -32.65
C ASP A 653 5.50 39.49 -31.64
N TRP A 654 5.47 40.18 -30.49
CA TRP A 654 4.38 40.14 -29.52
C TRP A 654 3.71 41.51 -29.52
N ALA A 655 2.54 41.59 -30.15
CA ALA A 655 1.56 42.65 -29.94
C ALA A 655 0.21 41.99 -29.64
N PRO A 656 -0.42 42.23 -28.48
CA PRO A 656 -1.73 41.67 -28.18
C PRO A 656 -2.82 42.53 -28.84
N THR A 657 -3.53 41.96 -29.83
CA THR A 657 -4.80 42.49 -30.32
C THR A 657 -5.92 42.10 -29.38
N VAL A 658 -6.54 43.08 -28.73
CA VAL A 658 -7.78 42.93 -27.96
C VAL A 658 -8.96 42.98 -28.94
N SER A 659 -9.73 41.91 -29.04
CA SER A 659 -11.07 41.98 -29.65
C SER A 659 -12.13 41.82 -28.56
N MET A 660 -13.06 42.78 -28.51
CA MET A 660 -14.25 42.71 -27.67
C MET A 660 -15.41 42.20 -28.53
N GLN A 661 -16.03 41.09 -28.13
CA GLN A 661 -17.34 40.68 -28.63
C GLN A 661 -18.33 40.66 -27.47
N PRO A 662 -19.51 41.29 -27.61
CA PRO A 662 -20.58 41.17 -26.61
C PRO A 662 -21.28 39.81 -26.77
N GLY A 663 -21.26 39.00 -25.72
CA GLY A 663 -22.05 37.77 -25.61
C GLY A 663 -23.43 38.07 -25.04
N ILE A 664 -24.49 37.77 -25.80
CA ILE A 664 -25.88 37.78 -25.33
C ILE A 664 -26.21 36.34 -24.91
N ASP A 665 -26.60 36.15 -23.66
CA ASP A 665 -27.06 34.86 -23.11
C ASP A 665 -28.59 34.75 -23.26
N PRO A 666 -29.14 33.79 -24.04
CA PRO A 666 -30.56 33.72 -24.35
C PRO A 666 -31.43 33.00 -23.29
N HIS A 667 -30.93 32.74 -22.08
CA HIS A 667 -31.70 31.99 -21.07
C HIS A 667 -31.87 32.72 -19.73
N THR A 668 -32.59 33.85 -19.71
CA THR A 668 -33.24 34.36 -18.49
C THR A 668 -34.54 35.10 -18.82
N GLY A 669 -35.64 34.34 -18.93
CA GLY A 669 -36.99 34.89 -18.90
C GLY A 669 -37.57 34.77 -17.50
N GLY A 670 -37.63 35.88 -16.75
CA GLY A 670 -38.24 35.92 -15.42
C GLY A 670 -38.15 37.31 -14.82
N ALA A 671 -39.26 38.05 -14.87
CA ALA A 671 -39.37 39.43 -14.45
C ALA A 671 -39.28 39.60 -12.93
N THR A 672 -38.41 40.51 -12.47
CA THR A 672 -38.67 41.56 -11.47
C THR A 672 -37.40 42.41 -11.32
N GLY A 673 -37.56 43.72 -11.31
CA GLY A 673 -36.49 44.71 -11.49
C GLY A 673 -35.50 44.80 -10.34
N GLY A 674 -34.26 45.13 -10.69
CA GLY A 674 -33.18 45.50 -9.77
C GLY A 674 -31.87 45.66 -10.55
N ASP A 675 -31.31 46.87 -10.49
CA ASP A 675 -30.07 47.39 -11.08
C ASP A 675 -29.02 46.36 -11.54
N GLY A 676 -28.76 46.34 -12.85
CA GLY A 676 -27.71 45.53 -13.47
C GLY A 676 -26.32 46.12 -13.28
N ALA A 677 -25.47 45.43 -12.53
CA ALA A 677 -24.03 45.66 -12.54
C ALA A 677 -23.41 45.00 -13.79
N LEU A 678 -22.83 45.82 -14.68
CA LEU A 678 -21.96 45.38 -15.77
C LEU A 678 -20.65 44.81 -15.19
N ILE A 679 -20.51 43.48 -15.16
CA ILE A 679 -19.27 42.80 -14.78
C ILE A 679 -18.42 42.57 -16.04
N PHE A 680 -17.35 43.36 -16.22
CA PHE A 680 -16.30 43.07 -17.20
C PHE A 680 -15.36 42.00 -16.62
N GLY A 681 -15.57 40.74 -17.01
CA GLY A 681 -14.67 39.64 -16.67
C GLY A 681 -13.50 39.53 -17.64
N VAL A 682 -12.29 39.86 -17.20
CA VAL A 682 -11.04 39.55 -17.92
C VAL A 682 -10.72 38.07 -17.71
N ARG A 683 -10.96 37.23 -18.73
CA ARG A 683 -10.50 35.84 -18.76
C ARG A 683 -9.11 35.78 -19.37
N GLY A 684 -8.07 35.83 -18.53
CA GLY A 684 -6.72 35.45 -18.93
C GLY A 684 -6.62 33.94 -19.09
N ARG A 685 -6.45 33.44 -20.31
CA ARG A 685 -5.92 32.09 -20.53
C ARG A 685 -4.40 32.15 -20.36
N LEU A 686 -3.88 31.55 -19.29
CA LEU A 686 -2.47 31.20 -19.21
C LEU A 686 -2.25 29.96 -20.07
N HIS A 687 -1.40 30.10 -21.09
CA HIS A 687 -0.86 29.00 -21.88
C HIS A 687 0.37 28.41 -21.21
#